data_AF-A0A9P7GS96-F1
#
_entry.id   AF-A0A9P7GS96-F1
#
_cell.length_a   1.000
_cell.length_b   1.000
_cell.length_c   1.000
_cell.angle_alpha   90.00
_cell.angle_beta   90.00
_cell.angle_gamma   90.00
#
_symmetry.space_group_name_H-M   'P 1'
#
loop_
_entity.id
_entity.type
_entity.pdbx_description
1 polymer ?
#
loop_
_entity_poly.entity_id
_entity_poly.type
_entity_poly.pdbx_seq_one_letter_code
_entity_poly.pdbx_strand_id
1 'polypeptide(L)'
;MGSIDTVNDFQQDLAGKNALITGATRGIGRAIALNLARRGANIIGTSSSEATLHLFKSLEADIADSYRHHQASVPRLIGVSANILSLETPELLADSVKDHFNGELNILVNNACYDEMRPMGSLDDDFVQKVLLGNCHHPVMLMDVLYRRGYIKPYSRIINLSSISGRQIPFPSMYLVGASKAVLEALTRTWATLLAEDTATKGTTVNALLVGATATSALIRGAPDVLKEKAREVLRSGIPILGEAGMGRPEDVADVAGLLVSENARWITGGVVSANGGEFPRVIPPSKRYVEALQERIKALESQLERFEQGIGFHDLGHTNHFEEGQSQSEVESLSDDAISTHRSPIKDISDRLGNLNIGEDGQIHYFGSRSNFSLLKNSPAASSTVSSHELEKQAAYTLERLDLRVEISDELRDHLLDIFWSWQNTWQYIVVKDLFLEDLFISHSGQYASPLLLSSVLALAARYSDRIELRTDPLDPNTAGDELAEQAKMILFYESQAPKITTIQAAALLSLRETATDKEALGWMYCGMATRMAFNLGLHLDCTDWCENSHITKQAAEFRSVVWWACYVLDKLFNIGLGRPSTIQEMEISAALPSPQHDAEFGPWSATSPLDQQLLFSSSYIISNVRATVRLFKITSSALDEMYDFPSPYGSAIILLLETTISHESERCRALASLKILAEALTDMSIAWAWSRRALLAIRQLAKEWSACEDTIDALGISEATSDTRTEDAASDVSQVFNIWDPSVAVWSSQDPQSLDGDIPFLITDELDYQNWVAAICQAEPCWFDKVAGIAKSIRLIREASQNGASLIAFSEVWIPGYPNFLWSGTYRENLPLVQKYMQNSMSAYGDEMLQIRQAAAAAKIYVSFGFSERVGASLYLAQVFIGPDGNILLHRRKTKPTHVERTIFGDSTGDSLTTVADTPLGKIGMLNCWEHFQPLLKYHTYCQGEQVHIAAWPFNASYTENALEPFSVFSEANEVTASRMYAMEGAVYVLVTNQPLSAEGAKLNSEGQGNADKDGFMLAGGGGRAAVFGPDGKQLTEPTDPNFDGLIYCDIDLDKIDYAKTLTDCVGHYSRPDLLRLVVDDQPKNYVVRVSDGPTNTPYHTGTSGETLLSAHKKLEVLISEKAKREETD
;
A
#
# COMPACT_ATOMS: atom_id res chain seq x y z
N MET A 1 -32.99 -17.56 -6.70
CA MET A 1 -33.16 -18.08 -8.07
C MET A 1 -33.76 -16.97 -8.91
N GLY A 2 -32.94 -16.34 -9.74
CA GLY A 2 -33.33 -15.41 -10.81
C GLY A 2 -32.36 -15.65 -11.96
N SER A 3 -32.89 -15.89 -13.16
CA SER A 3 -32.19 -16.43 -14.32
C SER A 3 -31.18 -15.45 -14.93
N ILE A 4 -30.04 -16.00 -15.34
CA ILE A 4 -29.10 -15.35 -16.27
C ILE A 4 -29.69 -15.56 -17.68
N ASP A 5 -30.29 -14.53 -18.25
CA ASP A 5 -30.71 -14.54 -19.65
C ASP A 5 -29.53 -14.18 -20.57
N THR A 6 -29.05 -15.23 -21.25
CA THR A 6 -28.66 -15.31 -22.67
C THR A 6 -27.85 -14.18 -23.33
N VAL A 7 -26.58 -14.47 -23.62
CA VAL A 7 -25.82 -13.86 -24.73
C VAL A 7 -26.35 -14.41 -26.04
N ASN A 8 -26.95 -13.54 -26.85
CA ASN A 8 -27.30 -13.80 -28.24
C ASN A 8 -26.21 -13.20 -29.13
N ASP A 9 -25.37 -14.04 -29.76
CA ASP A 9 -25.01 -13.92 -31.19
C ASP A 9 -24.02 -15.02 -31.62
N PHE A 10 -24.49 -15.91 -32.50
CA PHE A 10 -23.74 -17.02 -33.07
C PHE A 10 -22.79 -16.51 -34.18
N GLN A 11 -21.66 -15.88 -33.83
CA GLN A 11 -20.69 -15.36 -34.80
C GLN A 11 -20.02 -16.50 -35.61
N GLN A 12 -20.17 -16.48 -36.95
CA GLN A 12 -19.54 -17.44 -37.89
C GLN A 12 -18.22 -16.91 -38.49
N ASP A 13 -17.39 -16.26 -37.69
CA ASP A 13 -16.19 -15.56 -38.17
C ASP A 13 -15.03 -16.49 -38.54
N LEU A 14 -15.14 -17.79 -38.25
CA LEU A 14 -14.19 -18.83 -38.65
C LEU A 14 -14.73 -19.74 -39.76
N ALA A 15 -15.86 -19.38 -40.38
CA ALA A 15 -16.44 -20.15 -41.48
C ALA A 15 -15.41 -20.43 -42.59
N GLY A 16 -15.26 -21.70 -42.93
CA GLY A 16 -14.33 -22.15 -43.97
C GLY A 16 -12.86 -22.24 -43.55
N LYS A 17 -12.53 -22.01 -42.27
CA LYS A 17 -11.18 -22.25 -41.74
C LYS A 17 -11.01 -23.70 -41.30
N ASN A 18 -9.84 -24.27 -41.55
CA ASN A 18 -9.50 -25.63 -41.17
C ASN A 18 -8.55 -25.64 -39.96
N ALA A 19 -8.92 -26.37 -38.90
CA ALA A 19 -8.18 -26.44 -37.64
C ALA A 19 -7.73 -27.86 -37.32
N LEU A 20 -6.47 -28.01 -36.90
CA LEU A 20 -5.91 -29.24 -36.34
C LEU A 20 -5.67 -29.03 -34.85
N ILE A 21 -6.30 -29.85 -34.00
CA ILE A 21 -6.22 -29.76 -32.55
C ILE A 21 -5.72 -31.09 -32.00
N THR A 22 -4.55 -31.08 -31.35
CA THR A 22 -4.04 -32.29 -30.70
C THR A 22 -4.73 -32.51 -29.34
N GLY A 23 -5.23 -33.72 -29.09
CA GLY A 23 -5.92 -34.07 -27.84
C GLY A 23 -7.33 -33.46 -27.72
N ALA A 24 -8.14 -33.54 -28.78
CA ALA A 24 -9.43 -32.87 -28.90
C ALA A 24 -10.62 -33.63 -28.28
N THR A 25 -10.40 -34.81 -27.70
CA THR A 25 -11.49 -35.68 -27.22
C THR A 25 -11.99 -35.37 -25.81
N ARG A 26 -11.21 -34.64 -24.98
CA ARG A 26 -11.57 -34.30 -23.59
C ARG A 26 -10.88 -33.02 -23.11
N GLY A 27 -11.43 -32.38 -22.08
CA GLY A 27 -10.81 -31.22 -21.43
C GLY A 27 -10.64 -30.02 -22.36
N ILE A 28 -9.53 -29.28 -22.21
CA ILE A 28 -9.23 -28.03 -22.95
C ILE A 28 -9.34 -28.23 -24.46
N GLY A 29 -8.70 -29.29 -25.01
CA GLY A 29 -8.73 -29.55 -26.46
C GLY A 29 -10.15 -29.76 -27.01
N ARG A 30 -11.04 -30.40 -26.24
CA ARG A 30 -12.45 -30.57 -26.63
C ARG A 30 -13.21 -29.24 -26.59
N ALA A 31 -12.97 -28.41 -25.57
CA ALA A 31 -13.61 -27.11 -25.46
C ALA A 31 -13.16 -26.14 -26.56
N ILE A 32 -11.86 -26.14 -26.91
CA ILE A 32 -11.34 -25.40 -28.07
C ILE A 32 -12.01 -25.90 -29.35
N ALA A 33 -12.07 -27.22 -29.56
CA ALA A 33 -12.73 -27.78 -30.73
C ALA A 33 -14.20 -27.37 -30.84
N LEU A 34 -14.93 -27.36 -29.71
CA LEU A 34 -16.32 -26.92 -29.65
C LEU A 34 -16.47 -25.41 -29.95
N ASN A 35 -15.62 -24.57 -29.37
CA ASN A 35 -15.63 -23.11 -29.59
C ASN A 35 -15.36 -22.77 -31.07
N LEU A 36 -14.29 -23.34 -31.64
CA LEU A 36 -13.91 -23.06 -33.03
C LEU A 36 -14.94 -23.62 -34.03
N ALA A 37 -15.47 -24.82 -33.78
CA ALA A 37 -16.50 -25.40 -34.62
C ALA A 37 -17.82 -24.61 -34.53
N ARG A 38 -18.24 -24.14 -33.36
CA ARG A 38 -19.41 -23.25 -33.23
C ARG A 38 -19.29 -21.96 -34.03
N ARG A 39 -18.07 -21.53 -34.34
CA ARG A 39 -17.77 -20.33 -35.16
C ARG A 39 -17.54 -20.65 -36.64
N GLY A 40 -17.75 -21.90 -37.05
CA GLY A 40 -17.73 -22.35 -38.44
C GLY A 40 -16.43 -23.01 -38.92
N ALA A 41 -15.46 -23.28 -38.03
CA ALA A 41 -14.21 -23.94 -38.42
C ALA A 41 -14.39 -25.47 -38.56
N ASN A 42 -13.81 -26.06 -39.60
CA ASN A 42 -13.67 -27.51 -39.73
C ASN A 42 -12.55 -28.01 -38.82
N ILE A 43 -12.75 -29.14 -38.13
CA ILE A 43 -11.82 -29.65 -37.11
C ILE A 43 -11.30 -31.05 -37.48
N ILE A 44 -9.98 -31.22 -37.51
CA ILE A 44 -9.32 -32.52 -37.27
C ILE A 44 -8.90 -32.53 -35.80
N GLY A 45 -9.44 -33.48 -35.04
CA GLY A 45 -9.15 -33.64 -33.62
C GLY A 45 -8.48 -34.98 -33.34
N THR A 46 -7.41 -34.97 -32.54
CA THR A 46 -6.69 -36.21 -32.23
C THR A 46 -7.13 -36.85 -30.91
N SER A 47 -7.11 -38.18 -30.87
CA SER A 47 -7.36 -39.03 -29.71
C SER A 47 -6.13 -39.90 -29.44
N SER A 48 -5.74 -40.08 -28.18
CA SER A 48 -4.53 -40.84 -27.84
C SER A 48 -4.61 -42.34 -28.16
N SER A 49 -5.80 -42.87 -28.43
CA SER A 49 -6.03 -44.27 -28.81
C SER A 49 -7.32 -44.44 -29.62
N GLU A 50 -7.41 -45.53 -30.38
CA GLU A 50 -8.61 -45.88 -31.15
C GLU A 50 -9.80 -46.16 -30.23
N ALA A 51 -9.55 -46.74 -29.05
CA ALA A 51 -10.56 -46.99 -28.04
C ALA A 51 -11.26 -45.71 -27.56
N THR A 52 -10.56 -44.57 -27.52
CA THR A 52 -11.10 -43.28 -27.09
C THR A 52 -11.62 -42.42 -28.24
N LEU A 53 -11.55 -42.91 -29.49
CA LEU A 53 -11.97 -42.17 -30.67
C LEU A 53 -13.49 -41.96 -30.72
N HIS A 54 -14.27 -42.88 -30.13
CA HIS A 54 -15.73 -42.75 -30.04
C HIS A 54 -16.19 -41.49 -29.31
N LEU A 55 -15.38 -40.92 -28.42
CA LEU A 55 -15.69 -39.66 -27.73
C LEU A 55 -15.78 -38.48 -28.70
N PHE A 56 -15.11 -38.55 -29.85
CA PHE A 56 -15.19 -37.52 -30.88
C PHE A 56 -16.56 -37.49 -31.57
N LYS A 57 -17.26 -38.64 -31.64
CA LYS A 57 -18.65 -38.70 -32.14
C LYS A 57 -19.63 -37.93 -31.26
N SER A 58 -19.36 -37.81 -29.96
CA SER A 58 -20.16 -36.95 -29.07
C SER A 58 -19.99 -35.47 -29.40
N LEU A 59 -18.77 -35.07 -29.78
CA LEU A 59 -18.49 -33.69 -30.19
C LEU A 59 -19.18 -33.36 -31.53
N GLU A 60 -19.18 -34.30 -32.48
CA GLU A 60 -19.96 -34.20 -33.72
C GLU A 60 -21.45 -34.00 -33.44
N ALA A 61 -22.02 -34.76 -32.49
CA ALA A 61 -23.42 -34.64 -32.11
C ALA A 61 -23.73 -33.28 -31.45
N ASP A 62 -22.87 -32.81 -30.53
CA ASP A 62 -23.04 -31.51 -29.86
C ASP A 62 -22.99 -30.33 -30.84
N ILE A 63 -22.12 -30.42 -31.86
CA ILE A 63 -22.04 -29.42 -32.92
C ILE A 63 -23.25 -29.50 -33.83
N ALA A 64 -23.67 -30.69 -34.26
CA ALA A 64 -24.87 -30.85 -35.06
C ALA A 64 -26.13 -30.30 -34.34
N ASP A 65 -26.22 -30.49 -33.02
CA ASP A 65 -27.30 -29.92 -32.20
C ASP A 65 -27.21 -28.39 -32.12
N SER A 66 -26.00 -27.84 -31.92
CA SER A 66 -25.76 -26.38 -31.90
C SER A 66 -26.19 -25.69 -33.21
N TYR A 67 -26.15 -26.41 -34.34
CA TYR A 67 -26.57 -25.90 -35.66
C TYR A 67 -28.00 -26.27 -36.06
N ARG A 68 -28.75 -27.06 -35.25
CA ARG A 68 -30.09 -27.58 -35.61
C ARG A 68 -31.11 -26.49 -35.98
N HIS A 69 -30.98 -25.30 -35.41
CA HIS A 69 -31.87 -24.16 -35.63
C HIS A 69 -31.23 -23.00 -36.43
N HIS A 70 -30.02 -23.21 -36.98
CA HIS A 70 -29.26 -22.18 -37.69
C HIS A 70 -29.21 -22.46 -39.20
N GLN A 71 -29.19 -21.40 -40.03
CA GLN A 71 -29.12 -21.53 -41.49
C GLN A 71 -27.69 -21.81 -42.02
N ALA A 72 -26.68 -21.83 -41.14
CA ALA A 72 -25.28 -22.05 -41.49
C ALA A 72 -24.97 -23.55 -41.68
N SER A 73 -24.04 -23.87 -42.58
CA SER A 73 -23.57 -25.24 -42.79
C SER A 73 -22.80 -25.75 -41.58
N VAL A 74 -23.17 -26.95 -41.10
CA VAL A 74 -22.45 -27.63 -40.01
C VAL A 74 -20.99 -27.88 -40.44
N PRO A 75 -19.98 -27.46 -39.66
CA PRO A 75 -18.59 -27.69 -40.01
C PRO A 75 -18.25 -29.19 -39.96
N ARG A 76 -17.23 -29.58 -40.73
CA ARG A 76 -16.76 -30.95 -40.79
C ARG A 76 -15.85 -31.26 -39.61
N LEU A 77 -16.15 -32.30 -38.87
CA LEU A 77 -15.34 -32.81 -37.77
C LEU A 77 -14.79 -34.20 -38.13
N ILE A 78 -13.48 -34.42 -37.94
CA ILE A 78 -12.80 -35.69 -38.17
C ILE A 78 -11.96 -36.06 -36.94
N GLY A 79 -12.22 -37.24 -36.39
CA GLY A 79 -11.41 -37.81 -35.32
C GLY A 79 -10.26 -38.67 -35.87
N VAL A 80 -9.04 -38.48 -35.38
CA VAL A 80 -7.87 -39.31 -35.74
C VAL A 80 -7.26 -39.93 -34.48
N SER A 81 -7.01 -41.25 -34.50
CA SER A 81 -6.25 -41.92 -33.44
C SER A 81 -4.76 -41.64 -33.62
N ALA A 82 -4.18 -40.83 -32.75
CA ALA A 82 -2.81 -40.34 -32.84
C ALA A 82 -2.20 -40.24 -31.43
N ASN A 83 -1.22 -41.11 -31.16
CA ASN A 83 -0.49 -41.11 -29.89
C ASN A 83 0.74 -40.22 -30.00
N ILE A 84 0.80 -39.13 -29.22
CA ILE A 84 1.93 -38.18 -29.24
C ILE A 84 3.28 -38.79 -28.82
N LEU A 85 3.27 -39.97 -28.20
CA LEU A 85 4.49 -40.72 -27.86
C LEU A 85 4.99 -41.61 -29.01
N SER A 86 4.30 -41.65 -30.15
CA SER A 86 4.79 -42.32 -31.36
C SER A 86 5.47 -41.33 -32.30
N LEU A 87 6.64 -41.72 -32.81
CA LEU A 87 7.43 -40.94 -33.77
C LEU A 87 6.75 -40.81 -35.14
N GLU A 88 5.82 -41.70 -35.47
CA GLU A 88 5.08 -41.70 -36.74
C GLU A 88 3.89 -40.72 -36.74
N THR A 89 3.45 -40.28 -35.55
CA THR A 89 2.25 -39.47 -35.40
C THR A 89 2.28 -38.14 -36.15
N PRO A 90 3.38 -37.36 -36.18
CA PRO A 90 3.46 -36.14 -36.99
C PRO A 90 3.14 -36.35 -38.47
N GLU A 91 3.68 -37.41 -39.07
CA GLU A 91 3.45 -37.74 -40.49
C GLU A 91 2.01 -38.20 -40.71
N LEU A 92 1.47 -39.05 -39.82
CA LEU A 92 0.06 -39.47 -39.84
C LEU A 92 -0.91 -38.28 -39.79
N LEU A 93 -0.63 -37.28 -38.95
CA LEU A 93 -1.46 -36.08 -38.84
C LEU A 93 -1.36 -35.21 -40.08
N ALA A 94 -0.18 -35.10 -40.68
CA ALA A 94 -0.02 -34.39 -41.95
C ALA A 94 -0.74 -35.10 -43.11
N ASP A 95 -0.69 -36.43 -43.17
CA ASP A 95 -1.48 -37.22 -44.12
C ASP A 95 -2.98 -37.00 -43.89
N SER A 96 -3.43 -36.92 -42.65
CA SER A 96 -4.83 -36.62 -42.32
C SER A 96 -5.26 -35.22 -42.79
N VAL A 97 -4.40 -34.20 -42.62
CA VAL A 97 -4.64 -32.84 -43.14
C VAL A 97 -4.69 -32.82 -44.66
N LYS A 98 -3.83 -33.60 -45.33
CA LYS A 98 -3.87 -33.77 -46.78
C LYS A 98 -5.19 -34.40 -47.23
N ASP A 99 -5.58 -35.52 -46.64
CA ASP A 99 -6.72 -36.31 -47.09
C ASP A 99 -8.06 -35.62 -46.81
N HIS A 100 -8.16 -34.86 -45.71
CA HIS A 100 -9.43 -34.31 -45.27
C HIS A 100 -9.58 -32.80 -45.49
N PHE A 101 -8.47 -32.05 -45.46
CA PHE A 101 -8.42 -30.60 -45.66
C PHE A 101 -7.67 -30.21 -46.93
N ASN A 102 -7.35 -31.17 -47.81
CA ASN A 102 -6.61 -30.94 -49.06
C ASN A 102 -5.25 -30.22 -48.83
N GLY A 103 -4.63 -30.44 -47.67
CA GLY A 103 -3.37 -29.79 -47.31
C GLY A 103 -3.53 -28.30 -46.96
N GLU A 104 -4.73 -27.84 -46.61
CA GLU A 104 -4.97 -26.46 -46.18
C GLU A 104 -5.26 -26.39 -44.68
N LEU A 105 -4.28 -25.93 -43.92
CA LEU A 105 -4.40 -25.71 -42.48
C LEU A 105 -4.33 -24.21 -42.18
N ASN A 106 -5.34 -23.70 -41.47
CA ASN A 106 -5.41 -22.31 -41.05
C ASN A 106 -5.17 -22.16 -39.55
N ILE A 107 -5.53 -23.17 -38.75
CA ILE A 107 -5.41 -23.12 -37.30
C ILE A 107 -4.70 -24.37 -36.81
N LEU A 108 -3.61 -24.21 -36.05
CA LEU A 108 -2.94 -25.31 -35.37
C LEU A 108 -2.97 -25.07 -33.87
N VAL A 109 -3.49 -26.03 -33.11
CA VAL A 109 -3.51 -25.98 -31.65
C VAL A 109 -2.75 -27.17 -31.08
N ASN A 110 -1.53 -26.91 -30.62
CA ASN A 110 -0.67 -27.88 -29.94
C ASN A 110 -1.08 -27.97 -28.47
N ASN A 111 -2.11 -28.78 -28.19
CA ASN A 111 -2.70 -28.94 -26.86
C ASN A 111 -2.28 -30.23 -26.15
N ALA A 112 -2.11 -31.35 -26.87
CA ALA A 112 -1.78 -32.62 -26.27
C ALA A 112 -0.40 -32.62 -25.59
N CYS A 113 -0.30 -33.24 -24.42
CA CYS A 113 0.94 -33.43 -23.68
C CYS A 113 0.92 -34.71 -22.85
N TYR A 114 2.11 -35.22 -22.55
CA TYR A 114 2.36 -36.20 -21.51
C TYR A 114 2.54 -35.48 -20.17
N ASP A 115 1.62 -35.73 -19.23
CA ASP A 115 1.45 -34.92 -18.02
C ASP A 115 1.35 -35.82 -16.78
N GLU A 116 2.39 -36.63 -16.59
CA GLU A 116 2.58 -37.43 -15.38
C GLU A 116 3.49 -36.66 -14.41
N MET A 117 3.08 -36.62 -13.14
CA MET A 117 3.82 -35.92 -12.08
C MET A 117 4.70 -36.92 -11.32
N ARG A 118 5.98 -36.59 -11.13
CA ARG A 118 6.91 -37.43 -10.38
C ARG A 118 7.81 -36.59 -9.48
N PRO A 119 7.95 -36.91 -8.19
CA PRO A 119 8.85 -36.18 -7.30
C PRO A 119 10.33 -36.40 -7.67
N MET A 120 11.17 -35.46 -7.25
CA MET A 120 12.62 -35.58 -7.38
C MET A 120 13.12 -36.85 -6.67
N GLY A 121 14.00 -37.61 -7.33
CA GLY A 121 14.49 -38.90 -6.84
C GLY A 121 13.68 -40.13 -7.30
N SER A 122 12.52 -39.93 -7.95
CA SER A 122 11.69 -41.02 -8.53
C SER A 122 11.72 -41.07 -10.07
N LEU A 123 12.66 -40.35 -10.69
CA LEU A 123 12.81 -40.33 -12.14
C LEU A 123 13.44 -41.62 -12.64
N ASP A 124 12.88 -42.14 -13.73
CA ASP A 124 13.52 -43.15 -14.58
C ASP A 124 13.64 -42.60 -16.01
N ASP A 125 14.52 -43.23 -16.79
CA ASP A 125 14.80 -42.81 -18.16
C ASP A 125 13.56 -42.89 -19.06
N ASP A 126 12.67 -43.85 -18.84
CA ASP A 126 11.45 -44.04 -19.62
C ASP A 126 10.48 -42.86 -19.43
N PHE A 127 10.30 -42.39 -18.20
CA PHE A 127 9.51 -41.21 -17.89
C PHE A 127 10.10 -39.94 -18.50
N VAL A 128 11.42 -39.73 -18.34
CA VAL A 128 12.10 -38.55 -18.90
C VAL A 128 11.95 -38.53 -20.42
N GLN A 129 12.16 -39.67 -21.07
CA GLN A 129 12.00 -39.81 -22.52
C GLN A 129 10.56 -39.53 -22.95
N LYS A 130 9.55 -40.04 -22.24
CA LYS A 130 8.13 -39.79 -22.56
C LYS A 130 7.75 -38.32 -22.43
N VAL A 131 8.22 -37.63 -21.40
CA VAL A 131 7.99 -36.18 -21.24
C VAL A 131 8.62 -35.39 -22.38
N LEU A 132 9.90 -35.65 -22.70
CA LEU A 132 10.58 -34.97 -23.80
C LEU A 132 9.96 -35.30 -25.17
N LEU A 133 9.57 -36.56 -25.37
CA LEU A 133 8.99 -37.02 -26.62
C LEU A 133 7.60 -36.40 -26.85
N GLY A 134 6.72 -36.45 -25.85
CA GLY A 134 5.36 -35.95 -25.97
C GLY A 134 5.25 -34.43 -25.94
N ASN A 135 6.07 -33.74 -25.13
CA ASN A 135 5.88 -32.31 -24.85
C ASN A 135 6.82 -31.40 -25.65
N CYS A 136 7.98 -31.91 -26.08
CA CYS A 136 8.95 -31.14 -26.84
C CYS A 136 9.07 -31.66 -28.27
N HIS A 137 9.43 -32.93 -28.45
CA HIS A 137 9.71 -33.51 -29.77
C HIS A 137 8.45 -33.53 -30.65
N HIS A 138 7.31 -34.01 -30.14
CA HIS A 138 6.10 -34.13 -30.95
C HIS A 138 5.61 -32.79 -31.52
N PRO A 139 5.42 -31.71 -30.74
CA PRO A 139 5.05 -30.39 -31.29
C PRO A 139 6.07 -29.85 -32.30
N VAL A 140 7.36 -30.07 -32.08
CA VAL A 140 8.42 -29.64 -33.02
C VAL A 140 8.31 -30.39 -34.34
N MET A 141 8.22 -31.71 -34.29
CA MET A 141 8.12 -32.53 -35.50
C MET A 141 6.80 -32.31 -36.24
N LEU A 142 5.69 -32.13 -35.53
CA LEU A 142 4.41 -31.82 -36.15
C LEU A 142 4.46 -30.49 -36.89
N MET A 143 5.02 -29.45 -36.25
CA MET A 143 5.20 -28.15 -36.87
C MET A 143 6.10 -28.22 -38.11
N ASP A 144 7.24 -28.92 -38.00
CA ASP A 144 8.18 -29.12 -39.11
C ASP A 144 7.55 -29.86 -40.29
N VAL A 145 6.84 -30.97 -40.06
CA VAL A 145 6.19 -31.74 -41.12
C VAL A 145 5.11 -30.92 -41.83
N LEU A 146 4.27 -30.19 -41.07
CA LEU A 146 3.22 -29.34 -41.65
C LEU A 146 3.80 -28.18 -42.47
N TYR A 147 4.91 -27.60 -42.01
CA TYR A 147 5.62 -26.56 -42.72
C TYR A 147 6.30 -27.10 -43.99
N ARG A 148 7.09 -28.17 -43.89
CA ARG A 148 7.78 -28.79 -45.04
C ARG A 148 6.83 -29.27 -46.13
N ARG A 149 5.63 -29.73 -45.76
CA ARG A 149 4.58 -30.15 -46.72
C ARG A 149 3.75 -28.98 -47.26
N GLY A 150 4.00 -27.74 -46.81
CA GLY A 150 3.34 -26.52 -47.29
C GLY A 150 1.88 -26.42 -46.87
N TYR A 151 1.52 -27.01 -45.73
CA TYR A 151 0.13 -27.07 -45.27
C TYR A 151 -0.28 -25.87 -44.44
N ILE A 152 0.67 -25.16 -43.84
CA ILE A 152 0.43 -23.89 -43.15
C ILE A 152 0.24 -22.80 -44.21
N LYS A 153 -0.93 -22.16 -44.22
CA LYS A 153 -1.28 -21.13 -45.21
C LYS A 153 -0.98 -19.72 -44.69
N PRO A 154 -0.95 -18.69 -45.56
CA PRO A 154 -0.89 -17.31 -45.12
C PRO A 154 -2.03 -16.99 -44.15
N TYR A 155 -1.77 -16.09 -43.20
CA TYR A 155 -2.72 -15.68 -42.17
C TYR A 155 -3.22 -16.85 -41.30
N SER A 156 -2.41 -17.89 -41.12
CA SER A 156 -2.72 -18.96 -40.17
C SER A 156 -2.60 -18.50 -38.71
N ARG A 157 -3.11 -19.30 -37.79
CA ARG A 157 -3.11 -19.04 -36.35
C ARG A 157 -2.59 -20.28 -35.64
N ILE A 158 -1.42 -20.17 -35.01
CA ILE A 158 -0.78 -21.27 -34.31
C ILE A 158 -0.79 -20.96 -32.81
N ILE A 159 -1.33 -21.89 -32.03
CA ILE A 159 -1.45 -21.77 -30.58
C ILE A 159 -0.72 -22.96 -29.94
N ASN A 160 0.26 -22.65 -29.09
CA ASN A 160 0.96 -23.62 -28.26
C ASN A 160 0.44 -23.53 -26.82
N LEU A 161 -0.01 -24.63 -26.24
CA LEU A 161 -0.51 -24.65 -24.87
C LEU A 161 0.67 -24.78 -23.90
N SER A 162 1.10 -23.63 -23.37
CA SER A 162 2.03 -23.53 -22.23
C SER A 162 1.25 -23.65 -20.90
N SER A 163 1.98 -23.68 -19.79
CA SER A 163 1.43 -23.77 -18.45
C SER A 163 2.15 -22.79 -17.54
N ILE A 164 1.45 -22.28 -16.53
CA ILE A 164 2.06 -21.53 -15.41
C ILE A 164 3.28 -22.26 -14.83
N SER A 165 3.28 -23.60 -14.84
CA SER A 165 4.39 -24.44 -14.41
C SER A 165 5.68 -24.26 -15.22
N GLY A 166 5.61 -23.71 -16.43
CA GLY A 166 6.77 -23.36 -17.24
C GLY A 166 7.46 -22.06 -16.85
N ARG A 167 6.86 -21.25 -15.98
CA ARG A 167 7.43 -19.98 -15.50
C ARG A 167 7.74 -20.00 -14.01
N GLN A 168 6.87 -20.63 -13.23
CA GLN A 168 7.06 -20.87 -11.82
C GLN A 168 6.46 -22.24 -11.52
N ILE A 169 7.27 -23.16 -10.99
CA ILE A 169 6.84 -24.53 -10.76
C ILE A 169 5.92 -24.53 -9.53
N PRO A 170 4.59 -24.76 -9.69
CA PRO A 170 3.67 -24.72 -8.57
C PRO A 170 3.79 -25.98 -7.69
N PHE A 171 4.29 -27.08 -8.25
CA PHE A 171 4.43 -28.36 -7.56
C PHE A 171 5.81 -28.94 -7.83
N PRO A 172 6.61 -29.25 -6.80
CA PRO A 172 7.95 -29.82 -6.97
C PRO A 172 7.98 -31.10 -7.82
N SER A 173 6.87 -31.86 -7.93
CA SER A 173 6.73 -33.06 -8.77
C SER A 173 6.41 -32.77 -10.24
N MET A 174 6.16 -31.51 -10.61
CA MET A 174 5.92 -31.08 -11.99
C MET A 174 7.15 -30.45 -12.63
N TYR A 175 8.30 -30.40 -11.97
CA TYR A 175 9.49 -29.70 -12.45
C TYR A 175 9.89 -30.05 -13.90
N LEU A 176 9.89 -31.33 -14.27
CA LEU A 176 10.26 -31.75 -15.63
C LEU A 176 9.18 -31.40 -16.66
N VAL A 177 7.90 -31.59 -16.31
CA VAL A 177 6.77 -31.22 -17.17
C VAL A 177 6.70 -29.70 -17.33
N GLY A 178 6.89 -28.94 -16.26
CA GLY A 178 7.00 -27.48 -16.25
C GLY A 178 8.12 -27.01 -17.16
N ALA A 179 9.34 -27.55 -17.00
CA ALA A 179 10.45 -27.27 -17.90
C ALA A 179 10.10 -27.55 -19.37
N SER A 180 9.41 -28.66 -19.65
CA SER A 180 8.97 -28.99 -21.03
C SER A 180 7.95 -27.99 -21.60
N LYS A 181 7.15 -27.33 -20.76
CA LYS A 181 6.20 -26.28 -21.18
C LYS A 181 6.90 -24.95 -21.44
N ALA A 182 7.97 -24.63 -20.71
CA ALA A 182 8.82 -23.47 -20.99
C ALA A 182 9.46 -23.54 -22.38
N VAL A 183 9.80 -24.75 -22.85
CA VAL A 183 10.29 -25.00 -24.22
C VAL A 183 9.30 -24.51 -25.28
N LEU A 184 7.99 -24.71 -25.08
CA LEU A 184 6.96 -24.26 -26.02
C LEU A 184 6.88 -22.73 -26.11
N GLU A 185 7.13 -22.01 -25.02
CA GLU A 185 7.19 -20.53 -25.05
C GLU A 185 8.39 -20.04 -25.85
N ALA A 186 9.53 -20.71 -25.71
CA ALA A 186 10.73 -20.40 -26.51
C ALA A 186 10.47 -20.67 -28.01
N LEU A 187 9.94 -21.85 -28.34
CA LEU A 187 9.61 -22.23 -29.71
C LEU A 187 8.58 -21.28 -30.35
N THR A 188 7.59 -20.83 -29.58
CA THR A 188 6.59 -19.85 -30.04
C THR A 188 7.24 -18.58 -30.58
N ARG A 189 8.20 -18.01 -29.83
CA ARG A 189 8.92 -16.79 -30.25
C ARG A 189 9.70 -17.04 -31.53
N THR A 190 10.38 -18.19 -31.62
CA THR A 190 11.18 -18.55 -32.79
C THR A 190 10.31 -18.79 -34.02
N TRP A 191 9.23 -19.57 -33.91
CA TRP A 191 8.33 -19.84 -35.03
C TRP A 191 7.58 -18.60 -35.49
N ALA A 192 7.21 -17.68 -34.60
CA ALA A 192 6.60 -16.40 -34.99
C ALA A 192 7.48 -15.62 -35.97
N THR A 193 8.79 -15.58 -35.74
CA THR A 193 9.75 -14.93 -36.64
C THR A 193 9.94 -15.73 -37.94
N LEU A 194 10.20 -17.04 -37.83
CA LEU A 194 10.50 -17.88 -39.01
C LEU A 194 9.34 -17.89 -40.02
N LEU A 195 8.09 -17.98 -39.55
CA LEU A 195 6.93 -18.00 -40.43
C LEU A 195 6.55 -16.61 -40.97
N ALA A 196 6.99 -15.54 -40.31
CA ALA A 196 6.77 -14.18 -40.79
C ALA A 196 7.67 -13.84 -41.98
N GLU A 197 8.88 -14.41 -42.02
CA GLU A 197 9.85 -14.23 -43.10
C GLU A 197 9.52 -15.06 -44.35
N ASP A 198 8.86 -16.21 -44.18
CA ASP A 198 8.42 -17.02 -45.32
C ASP A 198 7.14 -16.45 -45.95
N THR A 199 7.27 -16.07 -47.22
CA THR A 199 6.16 -15.62 -48.07
C THR A 199 4.99 -16.61 -48.13
N ALA A 200 5.25 -17.92 -48.02
CA ALA A 200 4.23 -18.96 -48.04
C ALA A 200 3.36 -18.99 -46.77
N THR A 201 3.87 -18.46 -45.65
CA THR A 201 3.17 -18.40 -44.36
C THR A 201 2.91 -16.98 -43.88
N LYS A 202 3.07 -15.98 -44.76
CA LYS A 202 2.95 -14.56 -44.45
C LYS A 202 1.68 -14.22 -43.67
N GLY A 203 1.83 -13.41 -42.62
CA GLY A 203 0.72 -12.96 -41.75
C GLY A 203 0.23 -14.03 -40.76
N THR A 204 0.90 -15.18 -40.70
CA THR A 204 0.63 -16.20 -39.67
C THR A 204 1.06 -15.69 -38.31
N THR A 205 0.21 -15.89 -37.30
CA THR A 205 0.55 -15.59 -35.91
C THR A 205 0.85 -16.86 -35.14
N VAL A 206 1.83 -16.80 -34.25
CA VAL A 206 2.20 -17.91 -33.36
C VAL A 206 2.20 -17.40 -31.93
N ASN A 207 1.34 -17.95 -31.08
CA ASN A 207 1.24 -17.52 -29.68
C ASN A 207 1.26 -18.70 -28.73
N ALA A 208 1.82 -18.49 -27.56
CA ALA A 208 1.74 -19.43 -26.46
C ALA A 208 0.60 -18.98 -25.54
N LEU A 209 -0.30 -19.90 -25.24
CA LEU A 209 -1.33 -19.68 -24.25
C LEU A 209 -0.82 -20.21 -22.90
N LEU A 210 -0.57 -19.32 -21.95
CA LEU A 210 -0.13 -19.68 -20.60
C LEU A 210 -1.35 -20.07 -19.79
N VAL A 211 -1.58 -21.36 -19.67
CA VAL A 211 -2.78 -21.91 -19.02
C VAL A 211 -2.56 -22.06 -17.52
N GLY A 212 -3.50 -21.51 -16.75
CA GLY A 212 -3.58 -21.69 -15.29
C GLY A 212 -4.26 -23.01 -14.91
N ALA A 213 -4.53 -23.19 -13.62
CA ALA A 213 -5.24 -24.39 -13.15
C ALA A 213 -6.60 -24.52 -13.85
N THR A 214 -6.79 -25.59 -14.65
CA THR A 214 -8.00 -25.80 -15.45
C THR A 214 -8.64 -27.15 -15.14
N ALA A 215 -9.96 -27.16 -14.91
CA ALA A 215 -10.73 -28.35 -14.52
C ALA A 215 -10.86 -29.37 -15.67
N THR A 216 -9.79 -30.11 -15.94
CA THR A 216 -9.76 -31.18 -16.95
C THR A 216 -9.79 -32.56 -16.30
N SER A 217 -10.39 -33.54 -16.98
CA SER A 217 -10.40 -34.93 -16.48
C SER A 217 -9.01 -35.58 -16.37
N ALA A 218 -7.96 -34.99 -16.95
CA ALA A 218 -6.58 -35.44 -16.79
C ALA A 218 -6.01 -35.00 -15.43
N LEU A 219 -6.06 -33.70 -15.13
CA LEU A 219 -5.74 -33.13 -13.82
C LEU A 219 -6.60 -33.78 -12.71
N ILE A 220 -7.90 -33.88 -13.02
CA ILE A 220 -8.91 -34.85 -12.54
C ILE A 220 -8.38 -36.08 -11.76
N ARG A 221 -7.71 -36.92 -12.56
CA ARG A 221 -7.33 -38.30 -12.25
C ARG A 221 -5.87 -38.44 -11.82
N GLY A 222 -5.00 -37.56 -12.33
CA GLY A 222 -3.55 -37.62 -12.09
C GLY A 222 -3.12 -37.04 -10.75
N ALA A 223 -3.90 -36.13 -10.17
CA ALA A 223 -3.57 -35.52 -8.88
C ALA A 223 -4.84 -35.05 -8.11
N PRO A 224 -5.61 -35.99 -7.51
CA PRO A 224 -6.86 -35.67 -6.79
C PRO A 224 -6.66 -34.71 -5.60
N ASP A 225 -5.50 -34.76 -4.95
CA ASP A 225 -5.19 -33.94 -3.77
C ASP A 225 -4.71 -32.54 -4.16
N VAL A 226 -3.97 -32.42 -5.27
CA VAL A 226 -3.52 -31.15 -5.85
C VAL A 226 -4.71 -30.28 -6.30
N LEU A 227 -5.77 -30.89 -6.83
CA LEU A 227 -7.03 -30.20 -7.17
C LEU A 227 -7.71 -29.56 -5.95
N LYS A 228 -7.66 -30.22 -4.78
CA LYS A 228 -8.22 -29.69 -3.53
C LYS A 228 -7.35 -28.61 -2.92
N GLU A 229 -6.03 -28.68 -3.11
CA GLU A 229 -5.07 -27.72 -2.56
C GLU A 229 -5.06 -26.41 -3.36
N LYS A 230 -5.10 -26.51 -4.69
CA LYS A 230 -5.13 -25.35 -5.58
C LYS A 230 -6.46 -24.59 -5.56
N ALA A 231 -7.58 -25.32 -5.47
CA ALA A 231 -8.89 -24.72 -5.21
C ALA A 231 -8.91 -23.91 -3.89
N ARG A 232 -8.17 -24.35 -2.86
CA ARG A 232 -8.04 -23.63 -1.58
C ARG A 232 -7.08 -22.44 -1.63
N GLU A 233 -6.04 -22.51 -2.47
CA GLU A 233 -5.04 -21.44 -2.61
C GLU A 233 -5.58 -20.25 -3.40
N VAL A 234 -6.32 -20.51 -4.48
CA VAL A 234 -7.07 -19.49 -5.24
C VAL A 234 -8.16 -18.84 -4.40
N LEU A 235 -8.87 -19.61 -3.56
CA LEU A 235 -9.83 -19.05 -2.60
C LEU A 235 -9.18 -18.15 -1.53
N ARG A 236 -7.87 -18.29 -1.25
CA ARG A 236 -7.13 -17.48 -0.25
C ARG A 236 -6.50 -16.20 -0.82
N SER A 237 -6.21 -16.13 -2.13
CA SER A 237 -5.41 -15.03 -2.72
C SER A 237 -6.20 -13.76 -3.04
N GLY A 238 -7.53 -13.80 -2.98
CA GLY A 238 -8.39 -12.62 -3.23
C GLY A 238 -8.47 -12.16 -4.69
N ILE A 239 -7.89 -12.92 -5.63
CA ILE A 239 -7.93 -12.63 -7.08
C ILE A 239 -9.17 -13.29 -7.67
N PRO A 240 -10.03 -12.59 -8.45
CA PRO A 240 -11.25 -13.17 -8.98
C PRO A 240 -10.94 -14.13 -10.15
N ILE A 241 -10.72 -15.42 -9.86
CA ILE A 241 -10.71 -16.45 -10.90
C ILE A 241 -12.17 -16.81 -11.22
N LEU A 242 -12.66 -16.35 -12.37
CA LEU A 242 -13.99 -16.72 -12.89
C LEU A 242 -13.97 -18.21 -13.32
N GLY A 243 -14.58 -19.08 -12.53
CA GLY A 243 -14.75 -20.52 -12.83
C GLY A 243 -15.21 -21.36 -11.63
N GLU A 244 -15.64 -22.60 -11.84
CA GLU A 244 -16.06 -23.52 -10.76
C GLU A 244 -14.86 -23.92 -9.90
N ALA A 245 -14.95 -23.72 -8.57
CA ALA A 245 -13.95 -24.10 -7.58
C ALA A 245 -12.54 -23.46 -7.74
N GLY A 246 -12.45 -22.24 -8.29
CA GLY A 246 -11.18 -21.51 -8.38
C GLY A 246 -10.25 -22.01 -9.49
N MET A 247 -10.77 -22.80 -10.42
CA MET A 247 -10.08 -23.19 -11.65
C MET A 247 -10.81 -22.61 -12.86
N GLY A 248 -10.05 -22.31 -13.91
CA GLY A 248 -10.64 -22.07 -15.21
C GLY A 248 -11.42 -23.32 -15.67
N ARG A 249 -12.57 -23.12 -16.29
CA ARG A 249 -13.23 -24.17 -17.06
C ARG A 249 -12.47 -24.36 -18.37
N PRO A 250 -12.48 -25.56 -18.97
CA PRO A 250 -11.93 -25.76 -20.31
C PRO A 250 -12.43 -24.72 -21.34
N GLU A 251 -13.67 -24.26 -21.19
CA GLU A 251 -14.29 -23.22 -22.01
C GLU A 251 -13.62 -21.85 -21.85
N ASP A 252 -13.15 -21.48 -20.65
CA ASP A 252 -12.50 -20.20 -20.42
C ASP A 252 -11.15 -20.12 -21.14
N VAL A 253 -10.41 -21.25 -21.20
CA VAL A 253 -9.20 -21.38 -22.03
C VAL A 253 -9.56 -21.37 -23.52
N ALA A 254 -10.69 -21.98 -23.89
CA ALA A 254 -11.18 -22.02 -25.25
C ALA A 254 -11.60 -20.64 -25.78
N ASP A 255 -12.14 -19.77 -24.93
CA ASP A 255 -12.54 -18.41 -25.30
C ASP A 255 -11.31 -17.54 -25.61
N VAL A 256 -10.23 -17.66 -24.82
CA VAL A 256 -8.97 -16.96 -25.12
C VAL A 256 -8.31 -17.53 -26.36
N ALA A 257 -8.30 -18.86 -26.54
CA ALA A 257 -7.84 -19.47 -27.79
C ALA A 257 -8.68 -18.99 -28.99
N GLY A 258 -9.99 -18.90 -28.81
CA GLY A 258 -10.95 -18.35 -29.77
C GLY A 258 -10.63 -16.90 -30.16
N LEU A 259 -10.31 -16.06 -29.18
CA LEU A 259 -9.88 -14.68 -29.41
C LEU A 259 -8.59 -14.64 -30.24
N LEU A 260 -7.59 -15.46 -29.90
CA LEU A 260 -6.30 -15.48 -30.59
C LEU A 260 -6.36 -15.99 -32.03
N VAL A 261 -7.35 -16.81 -32.37
CA VAL A 261 -7.57 -17.21 -33.76
C VAL A 261 -8.44 -16.23 -34.55
N SER A 262 -9.07 -15.26 -33.89
CA SER A 262 -9.89 -14.24 -34.56
C SER A 262 -9.04 -13.25 -35.36
N GLU A 263 -9.66 -12.57 -36.32
CA GLU A 263 -8.99 -11.51 -37.08
C GLU A 263 -8.67 -10.28 -36.24
N ASN A 264 -9.37 -10.07 -35.12
CA ASN A 264 -9.09 -8.99 -34.18
C ASN A 264 -7.75 -9.20 -33.45
N ALA A 265 -7.28 -10.45 -33.34
CA ALA A 265 -5.98 -10.78 -32.77
C ALA A 265 -4.84 -10.85 -33.80
N ARG A 266 -5.04 -10.37 -35.05
CA ARG A 266 -4.02 -10.42 -36.13
C ARG A 266 -2.69 -9.73 -35.78
N TRP A 267 -2.68 -8.84 -34.78
CA TRP A 267 -1.49 -8.13 -34.31
C TRP A 267 -0.84 -8.77 -33.06
N ILE A 268 -1.37 -9.89 -32.58
CA ILE A 268 -0.84 -10.63 -31.44
C ILE A 268 -0.07 -11.84 -31.99
N THR A 269 1.26 -11.78 -31.97
CA THR A 269 2.16 -12.87 -32.40
C THR A 269 3.47 -12.85 -31.62
N GLY A 270 4.13 -14.01 -31.46
CA GLY A 270 5.31 -14.20 -30.62
C GLY A 270 5.03 -14.03 -29.13
N GLY A 271 3.78 -13.80 -28.74
CA GLY A 271 3.36 -13.47 -27.39
C GLY A 271 3.10 -14.70 -26.55
N VAL A 272 3.32 -14.54 -25.24
CA VAL A 272 2.77 -15.45 -24.23
C VAL A 272 1.57 -14.78 -23.57
N VAL A 273 0.40 -15.22 -23.98
CA VAL A 273 -0.91 -14.67 -23.60
C VAL A 273 -1.44 -15.46 -22.42
N SER A 274 -1.83 -14.78 -21.35
CA SER A 274 -2.24 -15.44 -20.11
C SER A 274 -3.72 -15.82 -20.14
N ALA A 275 -4.00 -17.11 -20.04
CA ALA A 275 -5.33 -17.67 -19.80
C ALA A 275 -5.30 -18.40 -18.45
N ASN A 276 -5.00 -17.63 -17.40
CA ASN A 276 -4.76 -18.14 -16.04
C ASN A 276 -5.59 -17.41 -14.98
N GLY A 277 -6.54 -16.55 -15.36
CA GLY A 277 -7.42 -15.87 -14.40
C GLY A 277 -6.73 -14.92 -13.41
N GLY A 278 -5.49 -14.49 -13.69
CA GLY A 278 -4.73 -13.62 -12.79
C GLY A 278 -3.89 -14.35 -11.75
N GLU A 279 -3.71 -15.67 -11.88
CA GLU A 279 -3.00 -16.53 -10.91
C GLU A 279 -1.54 -16.07 -10.63
N PHE A 280 -0.89 -15.25 -11.48
CA PHE A 280 0.43 -14.62 -11.22
C PHE A 280 0.67 -13.29 -11.99
N PRO A 281 1.06 -12.17 -11.35
CA PRO A 281 1.47 -10.93 -12.04
C PRO A 281 2.91 -11.01 -12.59
N ARG A 282 3.17 -10.38 -13.76
CA ARG A 282 4.47 -10.39 -14.47
C ARG A 282 5.59 -9.68 -13.70
N VAL A 283 6.78 -10.30 -13.63
CA VAL A 283 8.06 -9.62 -13.37
C VAL A 283 8.63 -9.12 -14.70
N ILE A 284 8.99 -7.83 -14.80
CA ILE A 284 9.53 -7.20 -16.01
C ILE A 284 11.08 -7.22 -15.96
N PRO A 285 11.80 -7.68 -17.00
CA PRO A 285 13.25 -7.63 -17.02
C PRO A 285 13.80 -6.21 -17.29
N PRO A 286 15.04 -5.90 -16.83
CA PRO A 286 15.65 -4.58 -16.95
C PRO A 286 15.88 -4.17 -18.42
N SER A 287 15.83 -2.86 -18.67
CA SER A 287 15.79 -2.30 -20.03
C SER A 287 17.14 -2.40 -20.76
N LYS A 288 17.10 -2.44 -22.09
CA LYS A 288 18.30 -2.47 -22.97
C LYS A 288 19.28 -1.33 -22.69
N ARG A 289 18.75 -0.14 -22.35
CA ARG A 289 19.54 1.04 -21.95
C ARG A 289 20.36 0.81 -20.68
N TYR A 290 19.83 0.05 -19.71
CA TYR A 290 20.55 -0.29 -18.49
C TYR A 290 21.72 -1.23 -18.78
N VAL A 291 21.53 -2.18 -19.71
CA VAL A 291 22.59 -3.10 -20.15
C VAL A 291 23.67 -2.37 -20.96
N GLU A 292 23.28 -1.45 -21.85
CA GLU A 292 24.21 -0.63 -22.64
C GLU A 292 25.04 0.30 -21.74
N ALA A 293 24.42 0.94 -20.74
CA ALA A 293 25.12 1.77 -19.77
C ALA A 293 26.16 0.98 -18.94
N LEU A 294 25.84 -0.26 -18.59
CA LEU A 294 26.77 -1.16 -17.91
C LEU A 294 27.94 -1.56 -18.81
N GLN A 295 27.69 -1.84 -20.09
CA GLN A 295 28.74 -2.18 -21.05
C GLN A 295 29.68 -1.00 -21.33
N GLU A 296 29.17 0.22 -21.46
CA GLU A 296 30.01 1.41 -21.60
C GLU A 296 30.87 1.66 -20.37
N ARG A 297 30.30 1.45 -19.18
CA ARG A 297 31.04 1.59 -17.92
C ARG A 297 32.18 0.59 -17.81
N ILE A 298 31.95 -0.67 -18.21
CA ILE A 298 33.00 -1.70 -18.25
C ILE A 298 34.10 -1.28 -19.21
N LYS A 299 33.76 -0.83 -20.42
CA LYS A 299 34.72 -0.39 -21.45
C LYS A 299 35.59 0.79 -21.01
N ALA A 300 34.98 1.74 -20.29
CA ALA A 300 35.68 2.91 -19.74
C ALA A 300 36.66 2.51 -18.62
N LEU A 301 36.26 1.56 -17.76
CA LEU A 301 37.12 1.06 -16.69
C LEU A 301 38.27 0.21 -17.22
N GLU A 302 38.03 -0.61 -18.23
CA GLU A 302 39.07 -1.38 -18.93
C GLU A 302 40.09 -0.45 -19.61
N SER A 303 39.62 0.62 -20.26
CA SER A 303 40.49 1.62 -20.89
C SER A 303 41.31 2.42 -19.87
N GLN A 304 40.76 2.65 -18.68
CA GLN A 304 41.49 3.30 -17.58
C GLN A 304 42.52 2.36 -16.97
N LEU A 305 42.22 1.06 -16.88
CA LEU A 305 43.13 0.04 -16.39
C LEU A 305 44.32 -0.13 -17.33
N GLU A 306 44.09 -0.22 -18.64
CA GLU A 306 45.18 -0.29 -19.65
C GLU A 306 46.09 0.94 -19.61
N ARG A 307 45.53 2.15 -19.41
CA ARG A 307 46.33 3.38 -19.29
C ARG A 307 47.15 3.42 -18.00
N PHE A 308 46.65 2.81 -16.93
CA PHE A 308 47.39 2.67 -15.67
C PHE A 308 48.50 1.63 -15.77
N GLU A 309 48.25 0.51 -16.45
CA GLU A 309 49.24 -0.54 -16.67
C GLU A 309 50.38 -0.11 -17.60
N GLN A 310 50.13 0.85 -18.51
CA GLN A 310 51.14 1.40 -19.43
C GLN A 310 51.99 2.54 -18.86
N GLY A 311 51.70 3.04 -17.65
CA GLY A 311 52.61 3.90 -16.89
C GLY A 311 52.98 5.26 -17.51
N ILE A 312 52.07 5.95 -18.19
CA ILE A 312 52.34 7.28 -18.80
C ILE A 312 51.63 8.39 -18.00
N GLY A 313 52.42 9.26 -17.36
CA GLY A 313 51.98 10.43 -16.62
C GLY A 313 51.73 11.67 -17.51
N PHE A 314 50.78 12.51 -17.09
CA PHE A 314 50.31 13.70 -17.80
C PHE A 314 51.34 14.85 -17.76
N HIS A 315 51.86 15.28 -18.91
CA HIS A 315 52.25 16.67 -19.17
C HIS A 315 52.49 16.94 -20.68
N ASP A 316 51.83 18.02 -21.14
CA ASP A 316 52.26 19.02 -22.14
C ASP A 316 52.31 18.69 -23.65
N LEU A 317 51.63 19.53 -24.46
CA LEU A 317 52.11 20.18 -25.70
C LEU A 317 50.97 20.98 -26.38
N GLY A 318 51.19 22.29 -26.52
CA GLY A 318 50.26 23.24 -27.12
C GLY A 318 50.54 23.67 -28.57
N HIS A 319 49.70 24.62 -28.99
CA HIS A 319 49.87 25.68 -30.00
C HIS A 319 50.19 25.33 -31.47
N THR A 320 49.37 25.86 -32.41
CA THR A 320 49.72 27.07 -33.19
C THR A 320 48.59 27.56 -34.12
N ASN A 321 48.50 28.88 -34.27
CA ASN A 321 47.55 29.71 -35.01
C ASN A 321 47.78 29.72 -36.54
N HIS A 322 46.75 30.07 -37.33
CA HIS A 322 46.78 31.22 -38.27
C HIS A 322 45.39 31.61 -38.81
N PHE A 323 45.16 32.94 -38.87
CA PHE A 323 44.01 33.70 -39.37
C PHE A 323 43.92 33.76 -40.91
N GLU A 324 42.71 33.89 -41.48
CA GLU A 324 42.24 35.08 -42.26
C GLU A 324 40.81 34.90 -42.82
N GLU A 325 40.03 35.99 -42.86
CA GLU A 325 38.61 36.09 -43.22
C GLU A 325 38.33 36.05 -44.75
N GLY A 326 37.17 35.50 -45.14
CA GLY A 326 36.59 35.72 -46.47
C GLY A 326 35.39 34.83 -46.87
N GLN A 327 34.17 35.37 -46.73
CA GLN A 327 32.95 35.11 -47.51
C GLN A 327 32.23 33.73 -47.50
N SER A 328 30.95 33.81 -47.10
CA SER A 328 29.75 33.09 -47.60
C SER A 328 29.47 31.64 -47.18
N GLN A 329 28.24 31.47 -46.67
CA GLN A 329 27.35 30.29 -46.67
C GLN A 329 27.75 29.01 -45.90
N SER A 330 26.71 28.47 -45.26
CA SER A 330 26.48 27.10 -44.76
C SER A 330 27.07 26.68 -43.40
N GLU A 331 26.14 26.11 -42.61
CA GLU A 331 26.24 24.95 -41.70
C GLU A 331 27.24 24.92 -40.50
N VAL A 332 26.60 24.74 -39.32
CA VAL A 332 27.02 23.97 -38.11
C VAL A 332 28.11 24.55 -37.17
N GLU A 333 27.74 24.66 -35.89
CA GLU A 333 28.53 24.74 -34.62
C GLU A 333 29.67 25.78 -34.54
N SER A 334 29.84 26.66 -33.55
CA SER A 334 29.72 26.61 -32.09
C SER A 334 30.06 28.01 -31.52
N LEU A 335 29.55 28.39 -30.35
CA LEU A 335 30.01 29.53 -29.54
C LEU A 335 29.86 29.08 -28.07
N SER A 336 30.92 28.66 -27.37
CA SER A 336 32.09 29.38 -26.82
C SER A 336 31.93 29.50 -25.30
N ASP A 337 32.50 28.51 -24.59
CA ASP A 337 32.96 28.65 -23.22
C ASP A 337 34.08 29.70 -23.20
N ASP A 338 33.90 30.77 -22.42
CA ASP A 338 35.00 31.44 -21.73
C ASP A 338 34.47 32.41 -20.66
N ALA A 339 34.57 31.97 -19.40
CA ALA A 339 34.98 32.76 -18.23
C ALA A 339 34.75 31.96 -16.92
N ILE A 340 35.50 30.88 -16.69
CA ILE A 340 35.57 30.29 -15.34
C ILE A 340 36.64 31.05 -14.55
N SER A 341 36.19 31.93 -13.66
CA SER A 341 37.04 32.57 -12.67
C SER A 341 37.69 31.51 -11.78
N THR A 342 38.99 31.65 -11.64
CA THR A 342 39.88 30.91 -10.75
C THR A 342 39.49 31.07 -9.28
N HIS A 343 39.55 29.94 -8.56
CA HIS A 343 39.18 29.65 -7.15
C HIS A 343 37.74 29.14 -6.90
N ARG A 344 37.47 27.89 -7.28
CA ARG A 344 36.37 27.13 -6.65
C ARG A 344 36.78 26.70 -5.24
N SER A 345 35.97 27.08 -4.26
CA SER A 345 36.05 26.52 -2.90
C SER A 345 35.74 25.02 -2.93
N PRO A 346 36.50 24.15 -2.24
CA PRO A 346 36.19 22.73 -2.11
C PRO A 346 34.76 22.47 -1.58
N ILE A 347 34.20 23.41 -0.81
CA ILE A 347 32.83 23.35 -0.31
C ILE A 347 31.82 23.46 -1.46
N LYS A 348 32.12 24.27 -2.50
CA LYS A 348 31.22 24.48 -3.65
C LYS A 348 31.19 23.23 -4.55
N ASP A 349 32.32 22.56 -4.73
CA ASP A 349 32.37 21.28 -5.46
C ASP A 349 31.68 20.13 -4.68
N ILE A 350 31.64 20.19 -3.35
CA ILE A 350 30.87 19.24 -2.52
C ILE A 350 29.37 19.59 -2.54
N SER A 351 29.00 20.87 -2.50
CA SER A 351 27.62 21.34 -2.62
C SER A 351 27.02 20.97 -3.99
N ASP A 352 27.78 21.11 -5.07
CA ASP A 352 27.37 20.66 -6.41
C ASP A 352 27.11 19.14 -6.46
N ARG A 353 27.79 18.36 -5.61
CA ARG A 353 27.53 16.91 -5.45
C ARG A 353 26.31 16.60 -4.58
N LEU A 354 25.75 17.58 -3.86
CA LEU A 354 24.53 17.44 -3.06
C LEU A 354 23.25 17.77 -3.87
N GLY A 355 23.39 18.33 -5.07
CA GLY A 355 22.31 18.66 -6.02
C GLY A 355 22.45 20.09 -6.53
N ASN A 356 22.12 20.36 -7.79
CA ASN A 356 22.28 21.69 -8.41
C ASN A 356 21.13 21.99 -9.39
N LEU A 357 20.89 23.28 -9.63
CA LEU A 357 20.08 23.78 -10.73
C LEU A 357 20.79 23.50 -12.06
N ASN A 358 20.03 23.09 -13.07
CA ASN A 358 20.53 22.92 -14.43
C ASN A 358 19.40 23.20 -15.44
N ILE A 359 19.74 23.50 -16.69
CA ILE A 359 18.74 23.71 -17.73
C ILE A 359 18.25 22.33 -18.18
N GLY A 360 16.96 22.07 -17.99
CA GLY A 360 16.31 20.83 -18.43
C GLY A 360 16.09 20.78 -19.94
N GLU A 361 15.62 19.64 -20.43
CA GLU A 361 15.39 19.42 -21.86
C GLU A 361 14.30 20.32 -22.47
N ASP A 362 13.41 20.86 -21.63
CA ASP A 362 12.35 21.80 -21.98
C ASP A 362 12.81 23.28 -22.02
N GLY A 363 14.09 23.54 -21.76
CA GLY A 363 14.69 24.87 -21.71
C GLY A 363 14.41 25.64 -20.43
N GLN A 364 13.74 25.04 -19.42
CA GLN A 364 13.52 25.64 -18.12
C GLN A 364 14.64 25.29 -17.13
N ILE A 365 14.75 26.05 -16.05
CA ILE A 365 15.67 25.73 -14.94
C ILE A 365 15.00 24.65 -14.07
N HIS A 366 15.65 23.50 -13.93
CA HIS A 366 15.22 22.39 -13.08
C HIS A 366 16.24 22.12 -11.98
N TYR A 367 15.77 21.60 -10.84
CA TYR A 367 16.62 21.08 -9.79
C TYR A 367 16.92 19.59 -10.00
N PHE A 368 18.21 19.24 -9.96
CA PHE A 368 18.64 17.85 -10.01
C PHE A 368 19.41 17.51 -8.73
N GLY A 369 18.83 16.64 -7.91
CA GLY A 369 19.44 16.20 -6.65
C GLY A 369 20.76 15.44 -6.84
N SER A 370 21.51 15.27 -5.74
CA SER A 370 22.83 14.60 -5.66
C SER A 370 22.96 13.25 -6.39
N ARG A 371 21.87 12.50 -6.49
CA ARG A 371 21.82 11.16 -7.10
C ARG A 371 21.38 11.17 -8.57
N SER A 372 21.00 12.34 -9.10
CA SER A 372 20.66 12.49 -10.50
C SER A 372 21.93 12.59 -11.34
N ASN A 373 22.05 11.78 -12.39
CA ASN A 373 23.17 11.91 -13.33
C ASN A 373 23.19 13.28 -14.04
N PHE A 374 22.06 13.99 -14.05
CA PHE A 374 21.93 15.34 -14.63
C PHE A 374 22.50 16.45 -13.74
N SER A 375 22.79 16.19 -12.45
CA SER A 375 23.53 17.14 -11.61
C SER A 375 25.02 17.22 -11.99
N LEU A 376 25.53 16.22 -12.71
CA LEU A 376 26.93 16.10 -13.15
C LEU A 376 27.18 16.62 -14.57
N LEU A 377 26.14 16.78 -15.38
CA LEU A 377 26.22 17.23 -16.77
C LEU A 377 26.13 18.76 -16.85
N LYS A 378 27.25 19.47 -16.67
CA LYS A 378 27.30 20.92 -16.87
C LYS A 378 27.31 21.24 -18.38
N ASN A 379 26.37 22.05 -18.86
CA ASN A 379 26.31 22.62 -20.21
C ASN A 379 26.35 21.61 -21.38
N SER A 380 25.50 20.57 -21.39
CA SER A 380 25.35 19.72 -22.58
C SER A 380 24.15 20.16 -23.43
N PRO A 381 24.33 20.54 -24.71
CA PRO A 381 23.21 20.84 -25.61
C PRO A 381 22.39 19.58 -25.85
N ALA A 382 21.09 19.66 -25.59
CA ALA A 382 20.17 18.52 -25.48
C ALA A 382 19.99 17.74 -26.80
N ALA A 383 19.95 16.41 -26.69
CA ALA A 383 19.35 15.53 -27.68
C ALA A 383 17.81 15.58 -27.52
N SER A 384 17.16 16.18 -28.51
CA SER A 384 15.71 16.36 -28.66
C SER A 384 14.92 15.04 -28.53
N SER A 385 14.14 14.88 -27.45
CA SER A 385 13.03 13.90 -27.41
C SER A 385 11.84 14.23 -26.50
N THR A 386 11.82 15.39 -25.84
CA THR A 386 10.69 15.85 -25.02
C THR A 386 9.72 16.74 -25.82
N VAL A 387 8.42 16.58 -25.59
CA VAL A 387 7.36 17.42 -26.19
C VAL A 387 7.52 18.84 -25.64
N SER A 388 7.67 19.84 -26.51
CA SER A 388 7.88 21.23 -26.07
C SER A 388 6.64 21.78 -25.35
N SER A 389 6.84 22.67 -24.37
CA SER A 389 5.73 23.32 -23.64
C SER A 389 4.74 24.03 -24.58
N HIS A 390 5.23 24.59 -25.69
CA HIS A 390 4.40 25.21 -26.72
C HIS A 390 3.50 24.21 -27.47
N GLU A 391 3.93 22.96 -27.65
CA GLU A 391 3.11 21.91 -28.26
C GLU A 391 1.98 21.47 -27.32
N LEU A 392 2.26 21.42 -26.02
CA LEU A 392 1.24 21.12 -24.99
C LEU A 392 0.18 22.22 -24.89
N GLU A 393 0.57 23.49 -25.00
CA GLU A 393 -0.37 24.62 -25.08
C GLU A 393 -1.31 24.50 -26.29
N LYS A 394 -0.79 24.11 -27.45
CA LYS A 394 -1.61 23.86 -28.66
C LYS A 394 -2.58 22.71 -28.47
N GLN A 395 -2.14 21.62 -27.84
CA GLN A 395 -3.01 20.47 -27.55
C GLN A 395 -4.12 20.81 -26.56
N ALA A 396 -3.81 21.62 -25.55
CA ALA A 396 -4.81 22.15 -24.61
C ALA A 396 -5.85 23.00 -25.35
N ALA A 397 -5.42 23.96 -26.18
CA ALA A 397 -6.31 24.80 -26.96
C ALA A 397 -7.22 23.98 -27.90
N TYR A 398 -6.66 23.01 -28.63
CA TYR A 398 -7.43 22.10 -29.49
C TYR A 398 -8.47 21.29 -28.71
N THR A 399 -8.12 20.85 -27.49
CA THR A 399 -9.02 20.06 -26.66
C THR A 399 -10.16 20.90 -26.08
N LEU A 400 -9.87 22.14 -25.66
CA LEU A 400 -10.89 23.09 -25.22
C LEU A 400 -11.92 23.38 -26.31
N GLU A 401 -11.48 23.60 -27.55
CA GLU A 401 -12.37 23.81 -28.70
C GLU A 401 -13.21 22.56 -29.01
N ARG A 402 -12.61 21.37 -28.94
CA ARG A 402 -13.31 20.10 -29.24
C ARG A 402 -14.36 19.73 -28.19
N LEU A 403 -14.14 20.12 -26.93
CA LEU A 403 -15.03 19.80 -25.81
C LEU A 403 -16.01 20.95 -25.48
N ASP A 404 -15.97 22.05 -26.24
CA ASP A 404 -16.80 23.25 -26.00
C ASP A 404 -16.60 23.84 -24.59
N LEU A 405 -15.36 23.78 -24.09
CA LEU A 405 -14.95 24.26 -22.75
C LEU A 405 -14.24 25.61 -22.79
N ARG A 406 -14.18 26.26 -23.96
CA ARG A 406 -13.51 27.55 -24.14
C ARG A 406 -14.46 28.69 -23.76
N VAL A 407 -14.14 29.38 -22.68
CA VAL A 407 -14.89 30.52 -22.12
C VAL A 407 -14.22 31.81 -22.54
N GLU A 408 -14.95 32.65 -23.28
CA GLU A 408 -14.53 34.00 -23.63
C GLU A 408 -15.31 35.02 -22.77
N ILE A 409 -14.59 35.87 -22.05
CA ILE A 409 -15.18 36.93 -21.23
C ILE A 409 -14.94 38.30 -21.85
N SER A 410 -15.89 39.22 -21.71
CA SER A 410 -15.74 40.61 -22.18
C SER A 410 -14.62 41.33 -21.43
N ASP A 411 -13.98 42.31 -22.07
CA ASP A 411 -12.93 43.13 -21.45
C ASP A 411 -13.41 43.79 -20.14
N GLU A 412 -14.65 44.31 -20.09
CA GLU A 412 -15.23 44.91 -18.88
C GLU A 412 -15.28 43.91 -17.70
N LEU A 413 -15.73 42.68 -17.98
CA LEU A 413 -15.86 41.64 -16.96
C LEU A 413 -14.50 41.11 -16.51
N ARG A 414 -13.53 40.99 -17.44
CA ARG A 414 -12.15 40.64 -17.12
C ARG A 414 -11.55 41.69 -16.19
N ASP A 415 -11.67 42.95 -16.53
CA ASP A 415 -11.05 44.04 -15.78
C ASP A 415 -11.69 44.19 -14.38
N HIS A 416 -13.01 44.01 -14.28
CA HIS A 416 -13.73 43.92 -12.98
C HIS A 416 -13.19 42.78 -12.09
N LEU A 417 -13.02 41.58 -12.66
CA LEU A 417 -12.49 40.43 -11.91
C LEU A 417 -11.02 40.60 -11.54
N LEU A 418 -10.21 41.21 -12.40
CA LEU A 418 -8.82 41.54 -12.10
C LEU A 418 -8.75 42.55 -10.94
N ASP A 419 -9.59 43.58 -10.94
CA ASP A 419 -9.65 44.55 -9.84
C ASP A 419 -10.03 43.89 -8.52
N ILE A 420 -11.00 42.97 -8.52
CA ILE A 420 -11.33 42.15 -7.35
C ILE A 420 -10.12 41.33 -6.88
N PHE A 421 -9.43 40.66 -7.81
CA PHE A 421 -8.28 39.83 -7.48
C PHE A 421 -7.15 40.64 -6.84
N TRP A 422 -6.82 41.81 -7.40
CA TRP A 422 -5.78 42.70 -6.86
C TRP A 422 -6.17 43.34 -5.54
N SER A 423 -7.46 43.62 -5.33
CA SER A 423 -7.95 44.25 -4.11
C SER A 423 -7.97 43.27 -2.94
N TRP A 424 -8.45 42.05 -3.18
CA TRP A 424 -8.83 41.14 -2.09
C TRP A 424 -8.00 39.86 -2.03
N GLN A 425 -7.64 39.26 -3.16
CA GLN A 425 -7.04 37.92 -3.15
C GLN A 425 -5.51 37.96 -3.11
N ASN A 426 -4.88 38.75 -3.97
CA ASN A 426 -3.42 38.76 -4.10
C ASN A 426 -2.70 39.51 -2.96
N THR A 427 -3.44 40.30 -2.16
CA THR A 427 -2.91 41.16 -1.08
C THR A 427 -2.47 40.39 0.16
N TRP A 428 -3.08 39.24 0.42
CA TRP A 428 -2.71 38.39 1.55
C TRP A 428 -1.92 37.15 1.09
N GLN A 429 -2.24 36.59 -0.08
CA GLN A 429 -1.49 35.50 -0.71
C GLN A 429 -0.77 36.05 -1.93
N TYR A 430 0.29 36.81 -1.67
CA TYR A 430 1.10 37.43 -2.71
C TYR A 430 1.78 36.36 -3.57
N ILE A 431 1.11 35.99 -4.65
CA ILE A 431 1.51 34.91 -5.55
C ILE A 431 1.73 35.40 -6.97
N VAL A 432 1.03 36.47 -7.38
CA VAL A 432 1.19 37.10 -8.70
C VAL A 432 1.77 38.50 -8.52
N VAL A 433 2.87 38.78 -9.21
CA VAL A 433 3.44 40.13 -9.26
C VAL A 433 2.61 40.98 -10.24
N LYS A 434 1.79 41.88 -9.71
CA LYS A 434 0.78 42.65 -10.47
C LYS A 434 1.37 43.35 -11.70
N ASP A 435 2.46 44.09 -11.54
CA ASP A 435 3.02 44.92 -12.62
C ASP A 435 3.54 44.05 -13.78
N LEU A 436 4.26 42.98 -13.46
CA LEU A 436 4.72 41.98 -14.44
C LEU A 436 3.56 41.29 -15.14
N PHE A 437 2.51 40.92 -14.40
CA PHE A 437 1.33 40.26 -14.95
C PHE A 437 0.57 41.19 -15.90
N LEU A 438 0.32 42.45 -15.51
CA LEU A 438 -0.42 43.40 -16.34
C LEU A 438 0.40 43.86 -17.55
N GLU A 439 1.70 44.10 -17.40
CA GLU A 439 2.60 44.38 -18.52
C GLU A 439 2.59 43.22 -19.52
N ASP A 440 2.71 41.98 -19.04
CA ASP A 440 2.69 40.81 -19.92
C ASP A 440 1.32 40.58 -20.56
N LEU A 441 0.23 40.82 -19.83
CA LEU A 441 -1.13 40.63 -20.34
C LEU A 441 -1.52 41.67 -21.40
N PHE A 442 -1.11 42.93 -21.24
CA PHE A 442 -1.59 44.05 -22.08
C PHE A 442 -0.56 44.64 -23.04
N ILE A 443 0.74 44.43 -22.80
CA ILE A 443 1.82 45.08 -23.57
C ILE A 443 2.71 44.03 -24.23
N SER A 444 3.30 43.14 -23.43
CA SER A 444 4.39 42.28 -23.87
C SER A 444 3.92 41.01 -24.57
N HIS A 445 2.80 40.43 -24.11
CA HIS A 445 2.21 39.19 -24.61
C HIS A 445 3.23 38.04 -24.75
N SER A 446 4.23 37.99 -23.87
CA SER A 446 5.29 36.98 -23.86
C SER A 446 4.80 35.64 -23.29
N GLY A 447 3.75 35.67 -22.45
CA GLY A 447 3.23 34.50 -21.74
C GLY A 447 4.14 34.02 -20.61
N GLN A 448 5.21 34.76 -20.30
CA GLN A 448 6.17 34.43 -19.26
C GLN A 448 5.63 34.69 -17.85
N TYR A 449 4.82 35.73 -17.69
CA TYR A 449 4.24 36.16 -16.41
C TYR A 449 2.70 36.10 -16.42
N ALA A 450 2.06 36.11 -17.60
CA ALA A 450 0.62 35.98 -17.77
C ALA A 450 0.29 34.91 -18.83
N SER A 451 0.07 33.66 -18.40
CA SER A 451 -0.37 32.57 -19.29
C SER A 451 -1.90 32.44 -19.34
N PRO A 452 -2.49 31.84 -20.40
CA PRO A 452 -3.93 31.58 -20.46
C PRO A 452 -4.45 30.75 -19.28
N LEU A 453 -3.65 29.79 -18.81
CA LEU A 453 -3.93 28.99 -17.62
C LEU A 453 -3.99 29.86 -16.36
N LEU A 454 -2.99 30.72 -16.15
CA LEU A 454 -2.94 31.61 -14.98
C LEU A 454 -4.09 32.61 -15.00
N LEU A 455 -4.35 33.24 -16.15
CA LEU A 455 -5.46 34.18 -16.31
C LEU A 455 -6.80 33.49 -15.98
N SER A 456 -7.06 32.30 -16.53
CA SER A 456 -8.29 31.55 -16.26
C SER A 456 -8.45 31.22 -14.76
N SER A 457 -7.35 30.87 -14.09
CA SER A 457 -7.34 30.54 -12.65
C SER A 457 -7.58 31.77 -11.77
N VAL A 458 -6.97 32.91 -12.12
CA VAL A 458 -7.19 34.22 -11.47
C VAL A 458 -8.66 34.62 -11.56
N LEU A 459 -9.22 34.56 -12.76
CA LEU A 459 -10.61 34.95 -13.01
C LEU A 459 -11.61 33.99 -12.33
N ALA A 460 -11.34 32.69 -12.35
CA ALA A 460 -12.18 31.68 -11.68
C ALA A 460 -12.25 31.89 -10.17
N LEU A 461 -11.12 32.23 -9.53
CA LEU A 461 -11.10 32.54 -8.10
C LEU A 461 -11.72 33.90 -7.80
N ALA A 462 -11.44 34.92 -8.61
CA ALA A 462 -12.03 36.26 -8.44
C ALA A 462 -13.56 36.25 -8.60
N ALA A 463 -14.10 35.42 -9.50
CA ALA A 463 -15.54 35.30 -9.72
C ALA A 463 -16.32 34.94 -8.46
N ARG A 464 -15.68 34.22 -7.51
CA ARG A 464 -16.26 33.86 -6.21
C ARG A 464 -16.54 35.05 -5.30
N TYR A 465 -15.86 36.18 -5.53
CA TYR A 465 -16.04 37.42 -4.77
C TYR A 465 -16.92 38.44 -5.51
N SER A 466 -17.49 38.07 -6.67
CA SER A 466 -18.32 38.95 -7.48
C SER A 466 -19.79 38.58 -7.38
N ASP A 467 -20.66 39.58 -7.17
CA ASP A 467 -22.11 39.39 -7.12
C ASP A 467 -22.78 39.35 -8.52
N ARG A 468 -22.00 39.52 -9.59
CA ARG A 468 -22.54 39.53 -10.96
C ARG A 468 -23.11 38.16 -11.33
N ILE A 469 -24.39 38.14 -11.68
CA ILE A 469 -25.15 36.91 -12.00
C ILE A 469 -24.59 36.21 -13.25
N GLU A 470 -24.05 36.97 -14.20
CA GLU A 470 -23.46 36.46 -15.46
C GLU A 470 -22.25 35.54 -15.26
N LEU A 471 -21.66 35.51 -14.07
CA LEU A 471 -20.53 34.64 -13.73
C LEU A 471 -20.96 33.27 -13.18
N ARG A 472 -22.26 33.07 -12.95
CA ARG A 472 -22.82 31.88 -12.29
C ARG A 472 -23.40 30.92 -13.33
N THR A 473 -23.02 29.66 -13.25
CA THR A 473 -23.59 28.60 -14.12
C THR A 473 -25.05 28.32 -13.76
N ASP A 474 -25.41 28.46 -12.48
CA ASP A 474 -26.80 28.57 -12.02
C ASP A 474 -27.05 30.00 -11.50
N PRO A 475 -27.89 30.81 -12.18
CA PRO A 475 -28.20 32.17 -11.76
C PRO A 475 -28.71 32.30 -10.32
N LEU A 476 -29.31 31.23 -9.76
CA LEU A 476 -29.89 31.21 -8.41
C LEU A 476 -28.90 30.74 -7.35
N ASP A 477 -27.78 30.11 -7.73
CA ASP A 477 -26.78 29.62 -6.79
C ASP A 477 -25.46 30.41 -6.91
N PRO A 478 -25.15 31.31 -5.96
CA PRO A 478 -23.90 32.05 -5.95
C PRO A 478 -22.65 31.15 -5.85
N ASN A 479 -22.78 29.90 -5.40
CA ASN A 479 -21.64 28.98 -5.33
C ASN A 479 -21.15 28.50 -6.69
N THR A 480 -21.95 28.65 -7.74
CA THR A 480 -21.56 28.26 -9.11
C THR A 480 -20.74 29.34 -9.83
N ALA A 481 -20.44 30.46 -9.16
CA ALA A 481 -19.65 31.53 -9.75
C ALA A 481 -18.25 31.05 -10.17
N GLY A 482 -17.94 31.22 -11.46
CA GLY A 482 -16.63 30.87 -12.04
C GLY A 482 -16.38 29.38 -12.26
N ASP A 483 -17.39 28.49 -12.19
CA ASP A 483 -17.24 27.05 -12.47
C ASP A 483 -16.68 26.79 -13.89
N GLU A 484 -17.19 27.47 -14.91
CA GLU A 484 -16.74 27.27 -16.29
C GLU A 484 -15.28 27.70 -16.51
N LEU A 485 -14.88 28.83 -15.91
CA LEU A 485 -13.49 29.31 -15.92
C LEU A 485 -12.55 28.34 -15.18
N ALA A 486 -13.03 27.72 -14.10
CA ALA A 486 -12.28 26.71 -13.36
C ALA A 486 -12.10 25.42 -14.17
N GLU A 487 -13.15 24.93 -14.86
CA GLU A 487 -13.05 23.75 -15.72
C GLU A 487 -12.12 23.98 -16.92
N GLN A 488 -12.16 25.17 -17.53
CA GLN A 488 -11.17 25.56 -18.54
C GLN A 488 -9.74 25.49 -17.99
N ALA A 489 -9.50 26.08 -16.82
CA ALA A 489 -8.18 26.09 -16.20
C ALA A 489 -7.69 24.67 -15.84
N LYS A 490 -8.57 23.79 -15.31
CA LYS A 490 -8.23 22.39 -15.00
C LYS A 490 -7.83 21.61 -16.25
N MET A 491 -8.52 21.82 -17.37
CA MET A 491 -8.20 21.17 -18.63
C MET A 491 -6.83 21.63 -19.15
N ILE A 492 -6.52 22.92 -19.10
CA ILE A 492 -5.20 23.42 -19.52
C ILE A 492 -4.10 22.88 -18.59
N LEU A 493 -4.34 22.88 -17.27
CA LEU A 493 -3.40 22.36 -16.26
C LEU A 493 -3.04 20.88 -16.51
N PHE A 494 -3.99 20.06 -16.95
CA PHE A 494 -3.75 18.65 -17.28
C PHE A 494 -2.66 18.48 -18.35
N TYR A 495 -2.64 19.32 -19.38
CA TYR A 495 -1.61 19.29 -20.43
C TYR A 495 -0.32 19.98 -19.97
N GLU A 496 -0.41 21.21 -19.44
CA GLU A 496 0.77 21.99 -19.07
C GLU A 496 1.57 21.38 -17.90
N SER A 497 0.96 20.58 -17.03
CA SER A 497 1.67 19.88 -15.94
C SER A 497 2.72 18.88 -16.42
N GLN A 498 2.70 18.48 -17.70
CA GLN A 498 3.72 17.62 -18.32
C GLN A 498 5.04 18.37 -18.61
N ALA A 499 5.01 19.71 -18.74
CA ALA A 499 6.17 20.57 -18.90
C ALA A 499 5.92 21.92 -18.18
N PRO A 500 5.97 21.92 -16.83
CA PRO A 500 5.43 23.01 -16.03
C PRO A 500 6.29 24.28 -16.11
N LYS A 501 5.63 25.44 -16.11
CA LYS A 501 6.23 26.78 -15.99
C LYS A 501 5.92 27.38 -14.61
N ILE A 502 6.54 28.50 -14.29
CA ILE A 502 6.21 29.25 -13.06
C ILE A 502 4.74 29.68 -13.04
N THR A 503 4.18 30.07 -14.18
CA THR A 503 2.75 30.41 -14.32
C THR A 503 1.83 29.20 -14.11
N THR A 504 2.28 27.99 -14.48
CA THR A 504 1.58 26.73 -14.18
C THR A 504 1.53 26.45 -12.67
N ILE A 505 2.60 26.76 -11.93
CA ILE A 505 2.65 26.66 -10.45
C ILE A 505 1.65 27.63 -9.82
N GLN A 506 1.69 28.90 -10.22
CA GLN A 506 0.78 29.93 -9.71
C GLN A 506 -0.69 29.54 -9.98
N ALA A 507 -1.00 29.03 -11.16
CA ALA A 507 -2.34 28.59 -11.52
C ALA A 507 -2.84 27.43 -10.67
N ALA A 508 -2.02 26.39 -10.46
CA ALA A 508 -2.37 25.27 -9.60
C ALA A 508 -2.60 25.71 -8.14
N ALA A 509 -1.78 26.65 -7.63
CA ALA A 509 -1.97 27.23 -6.31
C ALA A 509 -3.28 28.03 -6.21
N LEU A 510 -3.65 28.81 -7.22
CA LEU A 510 -4.94 29.54 -7.23
C LEU A 510 -6.15 28.60 -7.36
N LEU A 511 -6.05 27.55 -8.18
CA LEU A 511 -7.09 26.51 -8.28
C LEU A 511 -7.28 25.75 -6.97
N SER A 512 -6.20 25.55 -6.20
CA SER A 512 -6.30 24.91 -4.88
C SER A 512 -7.23 25.67 -3.93
N LEU A 513 -7.11 27.01 -3.89
CA LEU A 513 -7.94 27.88 -3.07
C LEU A 513 -9.37 27.88 -3.56
N ARG A 514 -9.54 27.95 -4.89
CA ARG A 514 -10.84 27.97 -5.54
C ARG A 514 -11.65 26.73 -5.21
N GLU A 515 -11.08 25.54 -5.41
CA GLU A 515 -11.81 24.29 -5.15
C GLU A 515 -12.10 24.10 -3.66
N THR A 516 -11.17 24.51 -2.79
CA THR A 516 -11.39 24.49 -1.33
C THR A 516 -12.53 25.42 -0.91
N ALA A 517 -12.63 26.60 -1.53
CA ALA A 517 -13.75 27.53 -1.31
C ALA A 517 -15.10 26.98 -1.81
N THR A 518 -15.10 25.91 -2.60
CA THR A 518 -16.30 25.17 -3.05
C THR A 518 -16.53 23.86 -2.29
N ASP A 519 -15.92 23.68 -1.13
CA ASP A 519 -16.04 22.49 -0.27
C ASP A 519 -15.46 21.20 -0.91
N LYS A 520 -14.55 21.34 -1.88
CA LYS A 520 -13.82 20.23 -2.51
C LYS A 520 -12.41 20.13 -1.93
N GLU A 521 -12.33 19.97 -0.61
CA GLU A 521 -11.07 20.02 0.16
C GLU A 521 -10.01 19.05 -0.36
N ALA A 522 -10.39 17.82 -0.72
CA ALA A 522 -9.47 16.82 -1.26
C ALA A 522 -8.83 17.29 -2.58
N LEU A 523 -9.62 17.93 -3.45
CA LEU A 523 -9.15 18.44 -4.74
C LEU A 523 -8.29 19.69 -4.56
N GLY A 524 -8.67 20.57 -3.62
CA GLY A 524 -7.86 21.70 -3.19
C GLY A 524 -6.47 21.27 -2.71
N TRP A 525 -6.41 20.28 -1.81
CA TRP A 525 -5.15 19.74 -1.31
C TRP A 525 -4.29 19.09 -2.41
N MET A 526 -4.93 18.38 -3.36
CA MET A 526 -4.23 17.81 -4.52
C MET A 526 -3.56 18.90 -5.37
N TYR A 527 -4.26 20.00 -5.69
CA TYR A 527 -3.69 21.09 -6.48
C TYR A 527 -2.60 21.87 -5.73
N CYS A 528 -2.74 22.06 -4.41
CA CYS A 528 -1.67 22.60 -3.58
C CYS A 528 -0.41 21.72 -3.67
N GLY A 529 -0.56 20.40 -3.49
CA GLY A 529 0.56 19.46 -3.63
C GLY A 529 1.14 19.39 -5.05
N MET A 530 0.33 19.61 -6.10
CA MET A 530 0.83 19.74 -7.47
C MET A 530 1.69 21.00 -7.64
N ALA A 531 1.23 22.15 -7.14
CA ALA A 531 1.98 23.40 -7.18
C ALA A 531 3.32 23.27 -6.45
N THR A 532 3.33 22.69 -5.25
CA THR A 532 4.55 22.47 -4.45
C THR A 532 5.56 21.58 -5.18
N ARG A 533 5.13 20.43 -5.74
CA ARG A 533 6.04 19.51 -6.44
C ARG A 533 6.61 20.12 -7.73
N MET A 534 5.80 20.87 -8.48
CA MET A 534 6.29 21.60 -9.66
C MET A 534 7.30 22.69 -9.26
N ALA A 535 7.09 23.37 -8.13
CA ALA A 535 8.04 24.35 -7.59
C ALA A 535 9.37 23.73 -7.15
N PHE A 536 9.34 22.54 -6.53
CA PHE A 536 10.55 21.77 -6.25
C PHE A 536 11.27 21.35 -7.53
N ASN A 537 10.53 20.83 -8.51
CA ASN A 537 11.09 20.41 -9.80
C ASN A 537 11.80 21.56 -10.53
N LEU A 538 11.20 22.76 -10.56
CA LEU A 538 11.83 23.96 -11.14
C LEU A 538 12.87 24.63 -10.22
N GLY A 539 13.14 24.06 -9.04
CA GLY A 539 14.17 24.53 -8.12
C GLY A 539 13.90 25.90 -7.48
N LEU A 540 12.63 26.25 -7.27
CA LEU A 540 12.24 27.54 -6.67
C LEU A 540 12.61 27.66 -5.17
N HIS A 541 12.82 26.52 -4.50
CA HIS A 541 13.22 26.41 -3.09
C HIS A 541 14.68 26.76 -2.80
N LEU A 542 15.50 26.93 -3.85
CA LEU A 542 16.94 27.17 -3.73
C LEU A 542 17.33 28.64 -3.87
N ASP A 543 18.42 29.02 -3.21
CA ASP A 543 19.05 30.32 -3.43
C ASP A 543 19.59 30.43 -4.86
N CYS A 544 19.16 31.47 -5.57
CA CYS A 544 19.57 31.76 -6.93
C CYS A 544 20.48 33.00 -7.04
N THR A 545 21.04 33.49 -5.93
CA THR A 545 21.95 34.65 -5.90
C THR A 545 23.16 34.44 -6.80
N ASP A 546 23.81 33.26 -6.72
CA ASP A 546 24.93 32.87 -7.59
C ASP A 546 24.56 32.91 -9.08
N TRP A 547 23.33 32.52 -9.44
CA TRP A 547 22.84 32.52 -10.82
C TRP A 547 22.51 33.93 -11.32
N CYS A 548 22.15 34.84 -10.41
CA CYS A 548 21.99 36.27 -10.72
C CYS A 548 23.34 36.95 -10.94
N GLU A 549 24.33 36.67 -10.09
CA GLU A 549 25.68 37.26 -10.19
C GLU A 549 26.40 36.81 -11.45
N ASN A 550 26.20 35.55 -11.87
CA ASN A 550 26.72 35.00 -13.13
C ASN A 550 25.86 35.34 -14.36
N SER A 551 24.84 36.20 -14.23
CA SER A 551 23.96 36.67 -15.32
C SER A 551 23.17 35.56 -16.05
N HIS A 552 22.94 34.41 -15.43
CA HIS A 552 22.07 33.35 -15.98
C HIS A 552 20.58 33.66 -15.81
N ILE A 553 20.22 34.42 -14.77
CA ILE A 553 18.86 34.92 -14.53
C ILE A 553 18.90 36.42 -14.19
N THR A 554 17.85 37.15 -14.54
CA THR A 554 17.72 38.56 -14.15
C THR A 554 17.30 38.69 -12.68
N LYS A 555 17.64 39.81 -12.03
CA LYS A 555 17.18 40.09 -10.65
C LYS A 555 15.66 40.06 -10.52
N GLN A 556 14.95 40.51 -11.55
CA GLN A 556 13.49 40.50 -11.61
C GLN A 556 12.93 39.06 -11.70
N ALA A 557 13.57 38.18 -12.47
CA ALA A 557 13.19 36.77 -12.54
C ALA A 557 13.49 36.00 -11.24
N ALA A 558 14.58 36.36 -10.55
CA ALA A 558 14.90 35.80 -9.23
C ALA A 558 13.88 36.21 -8.16
N GLU A 559 13.50 37.49 -8.13
CA GLU A 559 12.44 37.99 -7.26
C GLU A 559 11.12 37.27 -7.56
N PHE A 560 10.74 37.14 -8.83
CA PHE A 560 9.55 36.41 -9.25
C PHE A 560 9.54 34.95 -8.76
N ARG A 561 10.69 34.24 -8.87
CA ARG A 561 10.85 32.88 -8.35
C ARG A 561 10.68 32.82 -6.82
N SER A 562 11.24 33.78 -6.10
CA SER A 562 11.11 33.89 -4.64
C SER A 562 9.66 34.11 -4.22
N VAL A 563 8.94 35.03 -4.87
CA VAL A 563 7.53 35.31 -4.59
C VAL A 563 6.67 34.06 -4.74
N VAL A 564 6.80 33.35 -5.86
CA VAL A 564 6.00 32.14 -6.11
C VAL A 564 6.35 31.01 -5.15
N TRP A 565 7.63 30.83 -4.80
CA TRP A 565 8.04 29.85 -3.79
C TRP A 565 7.37 30.11 -2.44
N TRP A 566 7.49 31.33 -1.93
CA TRP A 566 6.97 31.68 -0.61
C TRP A 566 5.44 31.70 -0.59
N ALA A 567 4.78 31.97 -1.72
CA ALA A 567 3.34 31.78 -1.85
C ALA A 567 2.92 30.30 -1.73
N CYS A 568 3.65 29.38 -2.37
CA CYS A 568 3.43 27.94 -2.21
C CYS A 568 3.70 27.48 -0.76
N TYR A 569 4.73 28.02 -0.11
CA TYR A 569 5.03 27.76 1.29
C TYR A 569 3.87 28.20 2.20
N VAL A 570 3.42 29.45 2.08
CA VAL A 570 2.27 29.99 2.84
C VAL A 570 1.04 29.12 2.63
N LEU A 571 0.76 28.72 1.39
CA LEU A 571 -0.38 27.88 1.04
C LEU A 571 -0.30 26.48 1.65
N ASP A 572 0.83 25.79 1.56
CA ASP A 572 1.06 24.48 2.19
C ASP A 572 0.82 24.53 3.70
N LYS A 573 1.35 25.57 4.37
CA LYS A 573 1.17 25.77 5.82
C LYS A 573 -0.27 26.07 6.20
N LEU A 574 -1.00 26.81 5.37
CA LEU A 574 -2.42 27.06 5.58
C LEU A 574 -3.26 25.78 5.48
N PHE A 575 -2.97 24.90 4.53
CA PHE A 575 -3.64 23.60 4.43
C PHE A 575 -3.24 22.64 5.55
N ASN A 576 -1.97 22.67 5.99
CA ASN A 576 -1.51 21.91 7.16
C ASN A 576 -2.34 22.29 8.40
N ILE A 577 -2.41 23.59 8.71
CA ILE A 577 -3.15 24.10 9.87
C ILE A 577 -4.65 23.90 9.70
N GLY A 578 -5.19 24.18 8.51
CA GLY A 578 -6.62 24.16 8.24
C GLY A 578 -7.24 22.76 8.20
N LEU A 579 -6.50 21.77 7.70
CA LEU A 579 -6.99 20.38 7.52
C LEU A 579 -6.32 19.36 8.45
N GLY A 580 -5.40 19.78 9.32
CA GLY A 580 -4.65 18.88 10.20
C GLY A 580 -3.76 17.90 9.44
N ARG A 581 -3.14 18.35 8.34
CA ARG A 581 -2.31 17.51 7.45
C ARG A 581 -0.83 17.80 7.67
N PRO A 582 0.06 16.79 7.58
CA PRO A 582 1.49 17.03 7.65
C PRO A 582 1.97 18.00 6.56
N SER A 583 2.97 18.81 6.88
CA SER A 583 3.58 19.76 5.95
C SER A 583 4.21 19.01 4.78
N THR A 584 3.96 19.45 3.54
CA THR A 584 4.67 18.87 2.37
C THR A 584 6.02 19.52 2.12
N ILE A 585 6.24 20.73 2.66
CA ILE A 585 7.51 21.45 2.56
C ILE A 585 8.24 21.38 3.91
N GLN A 586 9.45 20.82 3.92
CA GLN A 586 10.32 20.82 5.11
C GLN A 586 11.28 22.01 5.08
N GLU A 587 11.49 22.65 6.23
CA GLU A 587 12.31 23.88 6.29
C GLU A 587 13.79 23.65 5.93
N MET A 588 14.32 22.47 6.25
CA MET A 588 15.71 22.10 5.96
C MET A 588 16.02 22.05 4.45
N GLU A 589 15.01 21.94 3.61
CA GLU A 589 15.16 21.90 2.15
C GLU A 589 15.18 23.32 1.54
N ILE A 590 14.88 24.36 2.31
CA ILE A 590 14.73 25.73 1.81
C ILE A 590 16.04 26.51 1.97
N SER A 591 16.61 26.98 0.86
CA SER A 591 17.67 28.00 0.86
C SER A 591 17.26 29.31 0.19
N ALA A 592 16.10 29.37 -0.47
CA ALA A 592 15.60 30.57 -1.13
C ALA A 592 15.46 31.76 -0.17
N ALA A 593 15.91 32.94 -0.61
CA ALA A 593 15.74 34.19 0.12
C ALA A 593 14.27 34.63 0.14
N LEU A 594 13.87 35.37 1.19
CA LEU A 594 12.56 36.03 1.26
C LEU A 594 12.45 37.17 0.24
N PRO A 595 11.24 37.50 -0.27
CA PRO A 595 11.05 38.58 -1.24
C PRO A 595 11.56 39.92 -0.70
N SER A 596 12.09 40.75 -1.59
CA SER A 596 12.74 42.01 -1.26
C SER A 596 11.74 43.08 -0.81
N PRO A 597 11.96 43.75 0.33
CA PRO A 597 11.09 44.84 0.80
C PRO A 597 11.22 46.13 -0.04
N GLN A 598 12.07 46.15 -1.06
CA GLN A 598 12.32 47.31 -1.93
C GLN A 598 11.47 47.31 -3.21
N HIS A 599 10.56 46.34 -3.36
CA HIS A 599 9.72 46.21 -4.53
C HIS A 599 8.57 47.23 -4.50
N ASP A 600 8.18 47.78 -5.65
CA ASP A 600 7.16 48.83 -5.79
C ASP A 600 5.80 48.44 -5.19
N ALA A 601 5.51 47.14 -5.20
CA ALA A 601 4.32 46.55 -4.60
C ALA A 601 4.16 46.84 -3.09
N GLU A 602 5.24 47.03 -2.33
CA GLU A 602 5.23 47.25 -0.87
C GLU A 602 4.59 48.58 -0.44
N PHE A 603 4.83 49.65 -1.20
CA PHE A 603 4.38 51.01 -0.86
C PHE A 603 3.34 51.57 -1.83
N GLY A 604 2.88 50.77 -2.80
CA GLY A 604 1.79 51.16 -3.70
C GLY A 604 0.49 51.46 -2.93
N PRO A 605 -0.35 52.40 -3.41
CA PRO A 605 -1.63 52.69 -2.79
C PRO A 605 -2.55 51.47 -2.91
N TRP A 606 -3.11 51.02 -1.79
CA TRP A 606 -4.17 50.00 -1.79
C TRP A 606 -5.52 50.69 -1.89
N SER A 607 -6.34 50.26 -2.86
CA SER A 607 -7.68 50.76 -3.08
C SER A 607 -8.63 49.60 -3.29
N ALA A 608 -9.75 49.60 -2.57
CA ALA A 608 -10.85 48.68 -2.80
C ALA A 608 -12.19 49.44 -2.85
N THR A 609 -13.09 48.98 -3.71
CA THR A 609 -14.50 49.35 -3.70
C THR A 609 -15.22 48.49 -2.67
N SER A 610 -15.71 49.11 -1.60
CA SER A 610 -16.54 48.46 -0.58
C SER A 610 -17.90 48.06 -1.16
N PRO A 611 -18.57 47.00 -0.65
CA PRO A 611 -19.97 46.71 -0.93
C PRO A 611 -20.95 47.87 -0.64
N LEU A 612 -20.49 48.90 0.07
CA LEU A 612 -21.22 50.14 0.38
C LEU A 612 -20.87 51.31 -0.57
N ASP A 613 -20.21 51.08 -1.71
CA ASP A 613 -19.75 52.09 -2.68
C ASP A 613 -18.80 53.15 -2.09
N GLN A 614 -18.16 52.86 -0.95
CA GLN A 614 -17.12 53.73 -0.37
C GLN A 614 -15.74 53.28 -0.86
N GLN A 615 -14.96 54.24 -1.38
CA GLN A 615 -13.58 54.00 -1.81
C GLN A 615 -12.67 54.01 -0.60
N LEU A 616 -12.21 52.83 -0.17
CA LEU A 616 -11.25 52.70 0.92
C LEU A 616 -9.84 52.92 0.34
N LEU A 617 -9.19 54.01 0.74
CA LEU A 617 -7.85 54.39 0.27
C LEU A 617 -6.87 54.34 1.44
N PHE A 618 -5.85 53.48 1.31
CA PHE A 618 -4.73 53.41 2.25
C PHE A 618 -3.44 53.87 1.57
N SER A 619 -2.61 54.60 2.31
CA SER A 619 -1.39 55.24 1.80
C SER A 619 -0.33 54.26 1.27
N SER A 620 -0.36 53.00 1.73
CA SER A 620 0.62 51.95 1.40
C SER A 620 0.01 50.56 1.62
N SER A 621 0.35 49.59 0.76
CA SER A 621 -0.20 48.22 0.78
C SER A 621 0.46 47.31 1.82
N TYR A 622 1.76 47.50 2.10
CA TYR A 622 2.61 46.65 2.94
C TYR A 622 2.58 45.15 2.57
N ILE A 623 2.29 44.83 1.31
CA ILE A 623 2.04 43.46 0.85
C ILE A 623 3.23 42.51 1.09
N ILE A 624 4.46 42.96 0.91
CA ILE A 624 5.66 42.13 1.08
C ILE A 624 6.03 42.04 2.55
N SER A 625 5.90 43.13 3.31
CA SER A 625 6.04 43.07 4.78
C SER A 625 5.05 42.09 5.39
N ASN A 626 3.80 42.08 4.92
CA ASN A 626 2.77 41.14 5.36
C ASN A 626 3.16 39.69 5.05
N VAL A 627 3.63 39.40 3.83
CA VAL A 627 4.08 38.06 3.46
C VAL A 627 5.29 37.63 4.27
N ARG A 628 6.27 38.51 4.46
CA ARG A 628 7.48 38.23 5.26
C ARG A 628 7.13 37.98 6.73
N ALA A 629 6.19 38.73 7.29
CA ALA A 629 5.67 38.52 8.63
C ALA A 629 4.92 37.18 8.72
N THR A 630 4.06 36.88 7.73
CA THR A 630 3.29 35.64 7.64
C THR A 630 4.20 34.41 7.52
N VAL A 631 5.25 34.48 6.71
CA VAL A 631 6.24 33.41 6.59
C VAL A 631 7.00 33.22 7.90
N ARG A 632 7.47 34.31 8.53
CA ARG A 632 8.14 34.22 9.83
C ARG A 632 7.26 33.56 10.88
N LEU A 633 5.99 33.95 10.89
CA LEU A 633 5.00 33.34 11.75
C LEU A 633 4.85 31.86 11.44
N PHE A 634 4.64 31.48 10.17
CA PHE A 634 4.51 30.07 9.80
C PHE A 634 5.75 29.25 10.06
N LYS A 635 6.95 29.83 10.03
CA LYS A 635 8.16 29.12 10.47
C LYS A 635 8.14 28.79 11.96
N ILE A 636 7.73 29.77 12.77
CA ILE A 636 7.57 29.57 14.22
C ILE A 636 6.47 28.54 14.50
N THR A 637 5.31 28.66 13.82
CA THR A 637 4.21 27.72 14.03
C THR A 637 4.52 26.34 13.46
N SER A 638 5.27 26.22 12.36
CA SER A 638 5.63 24.93 11.78
C SER A 638 6.48 24.10 12.71
N SER A 639 7.47 24.69 13.39
CA SER A 639 8.24 23.95 14.41
C SER A 639 7.32 23.39 15.50
N ALA A 640 6.35 24.18 15.96
CA ALA A 640 5.39 23.74 16.98
C ALA A 640 4.38 22.72 16.44
N LEU A 641 3.90 22.88 15.21
CA LEU A 641 2.96 21.97 14.56
C LEU A 641 3.62 20.65 14.15
N ASP A 642 4.85 20.70 13.64
CA ASP A 642 5.64 19.54 13.31
C ASP A 642 5.93 18.75 14.60
N GLU A 643 6.27 19.41 15.72
CA GLU A 643 6.32 18.75 17.04
C GLU A 643 4.96 18.17 17.50
N MET A 644 3.85 18.84 17.21
CA MET A 644 2.50 18.35 17.51
C MET A 644 2.07 17.18 16.60
N TYR A 645 2.56 17.11 15.37
CA TYR A 645 2.20 16.13 14.34
C TYR A 645 3.25 15.01 14.14
N ASP A 646 4.44 15.10 14.74
CA ASP A 646 5.52 14.09 14.69
C ASP A 646 5.21 12.81 15.50
N PHE A 647 4.09 12.78 16.26
CA PHE A 647 3.67 11.62 17.04
C PHE A 647 2.35 11.00 16.51
N PRO A 648 2.36 9.73 16.06
CA PRO A 648 1.12 9.00 15.80
C PRO A 648 0.60 8.46 17.13
N SER A 649 -0.25 9.24 17.79
CA SER A 649 -0.95 8.85 19.01
C SER A 649 -2.41 9.34 18.96
N PRO A 650 -3.41 8.66 19.56
CA PRO A 650 -4.80 9.13 19.64
C PRO A 650 -4.99 10.42 20.46
N TYR A 651 -3.90 11.05 20.87
CA TYR A 651 -3.84 12.01 21.95
C TYR A 651 -3.27 13.36 21.48
N GLY A 652 -4.06 14.13 20.74
CA GLY A 652 -3.92 15.60 20.80
C GLY A 652 -3.98 16.13 22.24
N SER A 653 -4.52 15.34 23.17
CA SER A 653 -4.63 15.56 24.62
C SER A 653 -3.52 14.97 25.51
N ALA A 654 -2.56 14.18 24.98
CA ALA A 654 -1.44 13.62 25.79
C ALA A 654 -0.09 14.27 25.48
N ILE A 655 0.04 15.00 24.38
CA ILE A 655 1.09 16.02 24.23
C ILE A 655 0.94 17.09 25.33
N ILE A 656 -0.31 17.36 25.75
CA ILE A 656 -0.66 18.21 26.89
C ILE A 656 -0.10 17.62 28.20
N LEU A 657 -0.31 16.32 28.46
CA LEU A 657 0.21 15.62 29.65
C LEU A 657 1.73 15.37 29.61
N LEU A 658 2.32 15.18 28.42
CA LEU A 658 3.76 14.91 28.27
C LEU A 658 4.60 16.19 28.36
N LEU A 659 4.09 17.33 27.89
CA LEU A 659 4.71 18.64 28.20
C LEU A 659 4.57 19.02 29.69
N GLU A 660 3.59 18.45 30.40
CA GLU A 660 3.45 18.56 31.85
C GLU A 660 4.49 17.72 32.62
N THR A 661 4.98 16.62 32.03
CA THR A 661 5.86 15.65 32.70
C THR A 661 7.33 15.76 32.30
N THR A 662 7.67 16.28 31.11
CA THR A 662 9.07 16.39 30.64
C THR A 662 9.75 17.73 30.87
N ILE A 663 9.03 18.77 31.29
CA ILE A 663 9.66 20.05 31.58
C ILE A 663 10.14 20.10 33.04
N SER A 664 11.23 19.37 33.30
CA SER A 664 12.00 19.47 34.54
C SER A 664 12.76 20.80 34.64
N HIS A 665 12.92 21.52 33.52
CA HIS A 665 13.65 22.77 33.42
C HIS A 665 12.71 23.97 33.23
N GLU A 666 12.65 24.85 34.23
CA GLU A 666 11.88 26.10 34.23
C GLU A 666 12.09 26.97 32.96
N SER A 667 13.27 26.90 32.32
CA SER A 667 13.59 27.60 31.08
C SER A 667 12.84 27.10 29.83
N GLU A 668 12.49 25.82 29.79
CA GLU A 668 11.77 25.20 28.67
C GLU A 668 10.26 25.40 28.82
N ARG A 669 9.78 25.46 30.07
CA ARG A 669 8.37 25.78 30.37
C ARG A 669 8.06 27.20 29.97
N CYS A 670 8.95 28.12 30.31
CA CYS A 670 8.88 29.52 29.89
C CYS A 670 8.97 29.68 28.37
N ARG A 671 9.76 28.85 27.66
CA ARG A 671 9.83 28.86 26.20
C ARG A 671 8.55 28.32 25.55
N ALA A 672 8.01 27.20 26.03
CA ALA A 672 6.76 26.62 25.52
C ALA A 672 5.57 27.57 25.74
N LEU A 673 5.45 28.18 26.93
CA LEU A 673 4.44 29.19 27.23
C LEU A 673 4.62 30.45 26.37
N ALA A 674 5.86 30.89 26.13
CA ALA A 674 6.13 32.02 25.23
C ALA A 674 5.72 31.69 23.78
N SER A 675 6.04 30.49 23.27
CA SER A 675 5.66 30.04 21.93
C SER A 675 4.14 29.90 21.76
N LEU A 676 3.43 29.36 22.75
CA LEU A 676 1.97 29.28 22.73
C LEU A 676 1.29 30.65 22.82
N LYS A 677 1.86 31.57 23.60
CA LYS A 677 1.39 32.96 23.65
C LYS A 677 1.58 33.66 22.31
N ILE A 678 2.74 33.49 21.67
CA ILE A 678 3.03 34.01 20.31
C ILE A 678 2.06 33.41 19.29
N LEU A 679 1.79 32.10 19.36
CA LEU A 679 0.85 31.40 18.47
C LEU A 679 -0.59 31.91 18.66
N ALA A 680 -1.04 32.10 19.90
CA ALA A 680 -2.37 32.62 20.21
C ALA A 680 -2.54 34.09 19.80
N GLU A 681 -1.55 34.95 20.06
CA GLU A 681 -1.53 36.35 19.60
C GLU A 681 -1.58 36.41 18.06
N ALA A 682 -0.75 35.62 17.39
CA ALA A 682 -0.71 35.57 15.93
C ALA A 682 -2.00 35.04 15.27
N LEU A 683 -2.62 34.00 15.85
CA LEU A 683 -3.90 33.50 15.35
C LEU A 683 -5.05 34.47 15.66
N THR A 684 -4.96 35.24 16.75
CA THR A 684 -5.91 36.31 17.09
C THR A 684 -5.81 37.45 16.09
N ASP A 685 -4.59 37.88 15.74
CA ASP A 685 -4.36 38.86 14.66
C ASP A 685 -4.89 38.35 13.31
N MET A 686 -4.75 37.05 13.02
CA MET A 686 -5.32 36.41 11.82
C MET A 686 -6.85 36.23 11.86
N SER A 687 -7.51 36.32 13.03
CA SER A 687 -8.96 36.05 13.20
C SER A 687 -9.88 37.08 12.54
N ILE A 688 -9.33 38.25 12.22
CA ILE A 688 -10.03 39.33 11.52
C ILE A 688 -10.14 39.03 10.02
N ALA A 689 -9.19 38.29 9.45
CA ALA A 689 -9.13 37.97 8.02
C ALA A 689 -9.56 36.53 7.67
N TRP A 690 -9.48 35.59 8.61
CA TRP A 690 -9.65 34.16 8.33
C TRP A 690 -10.67 33.49 9.27
N ALA A 691 -11.74 32.91 8.73
CA ALA A 691 -12.73 32.19 9.56
C ALA A 691 -12.15 30.94 10.26
N TRP A 692 -11.06 30.37 9.72
CA TRP A 692 -10.42 29.17 10.26
C TRP A 692 -9.48 29.43 11.43
N SER A 693 -8.89 30.62 11.54
CA SER A 693 -8.05 30.99 12.70
C SER A 693 -8.87 31.07 13.99
N ARG A 694 -10.17 31.40 13.92
CA ARG A 694 -11.11 31.24 15.06
C ARG A 694 -11.25 29.78 15.53
N ARG A 695 -11.25 28.81 14.61
CA ARG A 695 -11.33 27.38 14.96
C ARG A 695 -10.02 26.91 15.60
N ALA A 696 -8.88 27.35 15.07
CA ALA A 696 -7.56 27.08 15.64
C ALA A 696 -7.39 27.73 17.03
N LEU A 697 -7.87 28.96 17.24
CA LEU A 697 -7.88 29.62 18.55
C LEU A 697 -8.75 28.88 19.58
N LEU A 698 -9.92 28.38 19.17
CA LEU A 698 -10.78 27.58 20.02
C LEU A 698 -10.10 26.25 20.42
N ALA A 699 -9.42 25.60 19.48
CA ALA A 699 -8.64 24.40 19.76
C ALA A 699 -7.50 24.71 20.76
N ILE A 700 -6.71 25.76 20.53
CA ILE A 700 -5.61 26.17 21.41
C ILE A 700 -6.09 26.60 22.80
N ARG A 701 -7.25 27.26 22.90
CA ARG A 701 -7.84 27.64 24.19
C ARG A 701 -8.34 26.42 24.97
N GLN A 702 -8.92 25.43 24.28
CA GLN A 702 -9.32 24.17 24.88
C GLN A 702 -8.09 23.40 25.37
N LEU A 703 -7.03 23.36 24.55
CA LEU A 703 -5.70 22.85 24.88
C LEU A 703 -5.11 23.55 26.13
N ALA A 704 -5.20 24.87 26.23
CA ALA A 704 -4.71 25.65 27.37
C ALA A 704 -5.53 25.44 28.66
N LYS A 705 -6.86 25.24 28.54
CA LYS A 705 -7.74 24.88 29.67
C LYS A 705 -7.44 23.50 30.24
N GLU A 706 -7.05 22.54 29.39
CA GLU A 706 -6.64 21.21 29.84
C GLU A 706 -5.25 21.19 30.48
N TRP A 707 -4.44 22.24 30.30
CA TRP A 707 -3.05 22.36 30.80
C TRP A 707 -2.91 22.89 32.25
N SER A 708 -3.99 22.90 33.03
CA SER A 708 -4.01 23.30 34.46
C SER A 708 -3.30 24.63 34.80
N ALA A 709 -3.36 25.63 33.92
CA ALA A 709 -2.96 26.98 34.29
C ALA A 709 -4.08 27.63 35.12
N CYS A 710 -3.75 28.18 36.30
CA CYS A 710 -4.67 28.97 37.14
C CYS A 710 -5.50 29.94 36.27
N GLU A 711 -6.77 30.19 36.61
CA GLU A 711 -7.66 31.11 35.86
C GLU A 711 -6.97 32.45 35.51
N ASP A 712 -6.10 32.95 36.39
CA ASP A 712 -5.28 34.16 36.18
C ASP A 712 -4.35 34.11 34.95
N THR A 713 -3.89 32.93 34.54
CA THR A 713 -2.99 32.73 33.38
C THR A 713 -3.78 32.64 32.07
N ILE A 714 -4.99 32.09 32.14
CA ILE A 714 -5.93 32.03 31.02
C ILE A 714 -6.47 33.44 30.71
N ASP A 715 -6.70 34.25 31.74
CA ASP A 715 -7.05 35.67 31.60
C ASP A 715 -5.87 36.51 31.05
N ALA A 716 -4.63 36.16 31.38
CA ALA A 716 -3.42 36.79 30.83
C ALA A 716 -3.16 36.48 29.34
N LEU A 717 -3.84 35.47 28.76
CA LEU A 717 -3.84 35.17 27.32
C LEU A 717 -4.84 36.05 26.52
N GLY A 718 -5.66 36.88 27.20
CA GLY A 718 -6.52 37.88 26.56
C GLY A 718 -7.72 37.34 25.77
N ILE A 719 -8.04 36.04 25.88
CA ILE A 719 -9.10 35.41 25.08
C ILE A 719 -10.42 35.50 25.87
N SER A 720 -11.29 36.47 25.57
CA SER A 720 -12.62 36.61 26.21
C SER A 720 -13.60 35.51 25.78
N GLU A 721 -14.43 35.02 26.70
CA GLU A 721 -15.52 34.06 26.42
C GLU A 721 -16.73 34.83 25.85
N ALA A 722 -16.78 34.98 24.52
CA ALA A 722 -17.99 35.48 23.87
C ALA A 722 -18.99 34.34 23.68
N THR A 723 -20.02 34.35 24.52
CA THR A 723 -21.20 33.48 24.49
C THR A 723 -21.83 33.41 23.10
N SER A 724 -22.26 32.21 22.71
CA SER A 724 -23.14 31.98 21.59
C SER A 724 -24.41 32.82 21.70
N ASP A 725 -24.68 33.70 20.73
CA ASP A 725 -26.02 33.78 20.15
C ASP A 725 -26.08 34.47 18.79
N THR A 726 -26.83 33.80 17.90
CA THR A 726 -27.65 34.28 16.79
C THR A 726 -27.26 35.51 15.95
N ARG A 727 -27.10 35.21 14.65
CA ARG A 727 -27.49 35.98 13.46
C ARG A 727 -26.69 37.22 13.07
N THR A 728 -26.41 37.27 11.77
CA THR A 728 -26.08 38.43 10.95
C THR A 728 -26.88 39.68 11.30
N GLU A 729 -26.26 40.85 11.05
CA GLU A 729 -26.77 42.23 11.13
C GLU A 729 -26.41 42.98 12.43
N ASP A 730 -25.26 43.67 12.45
CA ASP A 730 -25.24 45.12 12.23
C ASP A 730 -23.82 45.70 12.26
N ALA A 731 -23.66 46.78 11.51
CA ALA A 731 -22.41 47.40 11.12
C ALA A 731 -21.52 47.91 12.27
N ALA A 732 -20.22 47.93 11.99
CA ALA A 732 -19.25 48.97 12.36
C ALA A 732 -19.67 49.99 13.44
N SER A 733 -19.03 49.92 14.61
CA SER A 733 -18.65 51.11 15.38
C SER A 733 -17.57 50.78 16.40
N ASP A 734 -16.53 51.62 16.45
CA ASP A 734 -15.45 51.68 17.44
C ASP A 734 -14.20 50.79 17.28
N VAL A 735 -13.51 51.03 16.17
CA VAL A 735 -12.05 50.84 15.98
C VAL A 735 -11.25 51.96 16.69
N SER A 736 -11.61 52.33 17.92
CA SER A 736 -10.96 53.44 18.62
C SER A 736 -10.74 53.16 20.10
N GLN A 737 -9.84 52.22 20.42
CA GLN A 737 -9.10 52.24 21.69
C GLN A 737 -7.82 51.38 21.68
N VAL A 738 -7.23 51.18 20.48
CA VAL A 738 -5.79 50.90 20.38
C VAL A 738 -5.08 52.17 20.83
N PHE A 739 -4.59 52.21 22.07
CA PHE A 739 -3.44 52.98 22.58
C PHE A 739 -3.55 53.10 24.10
N ASN A 740 -2.81 52.25 24.82
CA ASN A 740 -2.08 52.52 26.08
C ASN A 740 -2.01 51.25 26.94
N ILE A 741 -0.80 50.73 27.16
CA ILE A 741 -0.05 50.74 28.42
C ILE A 741 1.05 49.68 28.33
N TRP A 742 2.27 50.15 28.09
CA TRP A 742 3.51 49.50 28.51
C TRP A 742 3.74 49.86 29.98
N ASP A 743 4.01 48.90 30.87
CA ASP A 743 4.74 49.15 32.11
C ASP A 743 5.56 47.91 32.54
N PRO A 744 6.90 47.94 32.40
CA PRO A 744 7.82 46.88 32.82
C PRO A 744 8.44 47.18 34.19
N SER A 745 7.65 47.25 35.27
CA SER A 745 8.19 47.61 36.59
C SER A 745 7.49 47.01 37.82
N VAL A 746 7.48 45.68 38.00
CA VAL A 746 7.45 45.10 39.36
C VAL A 746 8.32 43.85 39.42
N ALA A 747 9.25 43.87 40.36
CA ALA A 747 10.35 42.94 40.51
C ALA A 747 10.33 42.24 41.88
N VAL A 748 11.11 41.16 41.95
CA VAL A 748 11.85 40.61 43.11
C VAL A 748 11.12 39.61 44.04
N TRP A 749 11.88 38.53 44.32
CA TRP A 749 12.16 37.82 45.59
C TRP A 749 11.94 36.30 45.45
N SER A 750 12.82 35.39 45.86
CA SER A 750 14.25 35.36 46.22
C SER A 750 14.55 33.90 46.57
N SER A 751 15.70 33.38 46.14
CA SER A 751 16.28 32.15 46.66
C SER A 751 16.65 32.29 48.14
N GLN A 752 16.18 31.38 49.01
CA GLN A 752 16.87 30.96 50.24
C GLN A 752 16.15 29.75 50.86
N ASP A 753 16.78 28.57 50.79
CA ASP A 753 17.27 27.79 51.95
C ASP A 753 17.33 26.27 51.63
N PRO A 754 18.51 25.66 51.40
CA PRO A 754 18.64 24.22 51.15
C PRO A 754 18.99 23.49 52.45
N GLN A 755 18.05 23.39 53.40
CA GLN A 755 18.25 22.56 54.61
C GLN A 755 16.96 22.32 55.42
N SER A 756 16.03 21.52 54.87
CA SER A 756 15.09 20.73 55.69
C SER A 756 14.48 19.59 54.86
N LEU A 757 15.32 18.64 54.44
CA LEU A 757 14.87 17.28 54.12
C LEU A 757 14.92 16.50 55.44
N ASP A 758 13.80 16.45 56.15
CA ASP A 758 13.41 15.37 57.06
C ASP A 758 12.10 15.80 57.76
N GLY A 759 11.00 15.21 57.34
CA GLY A 759 9.66 15.52 57.84
C GLY A 759 8.59 14.78 57.04
N ASP A 760 8.45 13.49 57.34
CA ASP A 760 7.50 12.53 56.81
C ASP A 760 6.13 13.10 56.39
N ILE A 761 5.80 12.93 55.10
CA ILE A 761 4.42 12.98 54.61
C ILE A 761 3.87 11.54 54.66
N PRO A 762 2.66 11.29 55.18
CA PRO A 762 2.21 9.96 55.54
C PRO A 762 1.91 9.11 54.30
N PHE A 763 2.53 7.94 54.25
CA PHE A 763 2.19 6.81 53.39
C PHE A 763 0.69 6.51 53.46
N LEU A 764 -0.01 6.65 52.33
CA LEU A 764 -1.11 5.73 52.01
C LEU A 764 -0.47 4.58 51.23
N ILE A 765 -0.11 3.52 51.95
CA ILE A 765 0.19 2.22 51.36
C ILE A 765 -1.10 1.74 50.70
N THR A 766 -1.11 1.70 49.38
CA THR A 766 -1.89 0.72 48.63
C THR A 766 -0.95 0.04 47.64
N ASP A 767 -0.17 -0.93 48.12
CA ASP A 767 0.57 -1.96 47.35
C ASP A 767 0.87 -1.57 45.89
N GLU A 768 1.63 -0.49 45.71
CA GLU A 768 1.91 0.11 44.41
C GLU A 768 2.88 -0.80 43.65
N LEU A 769 2.37 -1.45 42.59
CA LEU A 769 3.18 -2.17 41.62
C LEU A 769 4.19 -1.20 41.01
N ASP A 770 5.47 -1.52 41.09
CA ASP A 770 6.51 -0.85 40.30
C ASP A 770 6.26 -1.18 38.83
N TYR A 771 5.60 -0.28 38.09
CA TYR A 771 5.21 -0.54 36.70
C TYR A 771 6.41 -0.65 35.74
N GLN A 772 7.61 -0.25 36.18
CA GLN A 772 8.85 -0.51 35.45
C GLN A 772 9.44 -1.88 35.75
N ASN A 773 9.16 -2.43 36.94
CA ASN A 773 9.61 -3.76 37.40
C ASN A 773 8.45 -4.60 37.95
N TRP A 774 7.92 -5.50 37.14
CA TRP A 774 6.77 -6.32 37.52
C TRP A 774 6.97 -7.80 37.23
N VAL A 775 6.20 -8.64 37.93
CA VAL A 775 6.30 -10.10 37.79
C VAL A 775 5.29 -10.63 36.77
N ALA A 776 5.78 -11.32 35.76
CA ALA A 776 4.97 -12.09 34.82
C ALA A 776 4.81 -13.54 35.30
N ALA A 777 3.60 -14.10 35.19
CA ALA A 777 3.33 -15.53 35.32
C ALA A 777 3.02 -16.13 33.95
N ILE A 778 3.83 -17.06 33.46
CA ILE A 778 3.58 -17.81 32.23
C ILE A 778 3.07 -19.21 32.56
N CYS A 779 2.03 -19.63 31.84
CA CYS A 779 1.38 -20.92 32.05
C CYS A 779 2.08 -22.01 31.24
N GLN A 780 2.57 -23.03 31.95
CA GLN A 780 2.89 -24.34 31.38
C GLN A 780 2.00 -25.36 32.09
N ALA A 781 0.77 -25.51 31.62
CA ALA A 781 -0.21 -26.34 32.29
C ALA A 781 -0.98 -27.18 31.27
N GLU A 782 -1.47 -28.34 31.68
CA GLU A 782 -2.29 -29.17 30.79
C GLU A 782 -3.75 -28.68 30.80
N PRO A 783 -4.38 -28.46 29.63
CA PRO A 783 -5.80 -28.11 29.53
C PRO A 783 -6.73 -29.17 30.09
N CYS A 784 -7.94 -28.76 30.45
CA CYS A 784 -9.04 -29.71 30.69
C CYS A 784 -9.64 -30.13 29.34
N TRP A 785 -9.01 -31.12 28.69
CA TRP A 785 -9.36 -31.57 27.33
C TRP A 785 -10.86 -31.85 27.16
N PHE A 786 -11.49 -31.13 26.24
CA PHE A 786 -12.92 -31.29 25.90
C PHE A 786 -13.89 -31.11 27.09
N ASP A 787 -13.49 -30.34 28.11
CA ASP A 787 -14.35 -29.97 29.24
C ASP A 787 -14.17 -28.48 29.55
N LYS A 788 -15.02 -27.65 28.95
CA LYS A 788 -14.94 -26.20 29.16
C LYS A 788 -15.26 -25.77 30.59
N VAL A 789 -16.10 -26.51 31.31
CA VAL A 789 -16.51 -26.15 32.68
C VAL A 789 -15.35 -26.39 33.63
N ALA A 790 -14.71 -27.56 33.55
CA ALA A 790 -13.49 -27.83 34.29
C ALA A 790 -12.35 -26.89 33.88
N GLY A 791 -12.24 -26.57 32.58
CA GLY A 791 -11.28 -25.61 32.04
C GLY A 791 -11.42 -24.22 32.67
N ILE A 792 -12.63 -23.66 32.69
CA ILE A 792 -12.93 -22.37 33.34
C ILE A 792 -12.56 -22.42 34.82
N ALA A 793 -12.94 -23.48 35.53
CA ALA A 793 -12.61 -23.63 36.94
C ALA A 793 -11.09 -23.71 37.18
N LYS A 794 -10.32 -24.39 36.29
CA LYS A 794 -8.85 -24.42 36.36
C LYS A 794 -8.25 -23.04 36.09
N SER A 795 -8.74 -22.33 35.06
CA SER A 795 -8.30 -20.96 34.76
C SER A 795 -8.48 -20.00 35.93
N ILE A 796 -9.65 -20.01 36.57
CA ILE A 796 -9.95 -19.14 37.73
C ILE A 796 -9.00 -19.45 38.89
N ARG A 797 -8.67 -20.73 39.14
CA ARG A 797 -7.70 -21.10 40.17
C ARG A 797 -6.31 -20.57 39.85
N LEU A 798 -5.83 -20.75 38.62
CA LEU A 798 -4.51 -20.29 38.19
C LEU A 798 -4.39 -18.76 38.20
N ILE A 799 -5.45 -18.04 37.81
CA ILE A 799 -5.50 -16.57 37.89
C ILE A 799 -5.36 -16.10 39.35
N ARG A 800 -6.06 -16.75 40.28
CA ARG A 800 -5.95 -16.44 41.72
C ARG A 800 -4.58 -16.78 42.27
N GLU A 801 -4.02 -17.93 41.89
CA GLU A 801 -2.68 -18.36 42.30
C GLU A 801 -1.60 -17.37 41.82
N ALA A 802 -1.65 -16.93 40.56
CA ALA A 802 -0.71 -15.95 40.02
C ALA A 802 -0.76 -14.64 40.81
N SER A 803 -1.96 -14.12 41.05
CA SER A 803 -2.17 -12.89 41.84
C SER A 803 -1.68 -13.05 43.28
N GLN A 804 -1.96 -14.18 43.93
CA GLN A 804 -1.47 -14.47 45.30
C GLN A 804 0.06 -14.57 45.40
N ASN A 805 0.73 -14.94 44.30
CA ASN A 805 2.19 -14.98 44.21
C ASN A 805 2.79 -13.66 43.68
N GLY A 806 2.00 -12.59 43.59
CA GLY A 806 2.49 -11.24 43.24
C GLY A 806 2.63 -10.97 41.73
N ALA A 807 2.13 -11.85 40.86
CA ALA A 807 2.16 -11.59 39.42
C ALA A 807 1.18 -10.48 39.03
N SER A 808 1.63 -9.58 38.17
CA SER A 808 0.81 -8.51 37.58
C SER A 808 0.09 -8.96 36.30
N LEU A 809 0.65 -9.98 35.63
CA LEU A 809 0.11 -10.55 34.41
C LEU A 809 0.22 -12.07 34.45
N ILE A 810 -0.84 -12.76 34.03
CA ILE A 810 -0.82 -14.20 33.73
C ILE A 810 -1.09 -14.44 32.25
N ALA A 811 -0.25 -15.24 31.60
CA ALA A 811 -0.39 -15.61 30.19
C ALA A 811 -0.72 -17.10 30.04
N PHE A 812 -1.82 -17.41 29.35
CA PHE A 812 -2.22 -18.76 28.98
C PHE A 812 -1.80 -19.13 27.56
N SER A 813 -1.65 -20.43 27.33
CA SER A 813 -1.22 -21.01 26.06
C SER A 813 -2.27 -20.95 24.94
N GLU A 814 -1.85 -21.32 23.71
CA GLU A 814 -2.71 -21.26 22.53
C GLU A 814 -3.92 -22.18 22.69
N VAL A 815 -5.13 -21.62 22.60
CA VAL A 815 -6.38 -22.38 22.73
C VAL A 815 -6.43 -23.20 24.02
N TRP A 816 -6.23 -22.51 25.15
CA TRP A 816 -6.32 -23.10 26.49
C TRP A 816 -7.66 -23.78 26.77
N ILE A 817 -8.77 -23.22 26.27
CA ILE A 817 -10.10 -23.86 26.34
C ILE A 817 -10.62 -24.14 24.92
N PRO A 818 -11.02 -25.39 24.60
CA PRO A 818 -11.03 -26.58 25.45
C PRO A 818 -9.72 -27.40 25.42
N GLY A 819 -8.60 -26.75 25.10
CA GLY A 819 -7.32 -27.36 24.76
C GLY A 819 -7.10 -27.36 23.24
N TYR A 820 -5.83 -27.32 22.82
CA TYR A 820 -5.48 -27.40 21.41
C TYR A 820 -5.95 -28.75 20.80
N PRO A 821 -6.54 -28.79 19.60
CA PRO A 821 -7.11 -30.01 19.03
C PRO A 821 -6.02 -30.94 18.43
N ASN A 822 -5.18 -31.52 19.30
CA ASN A 822 -4.09 -32.44 18.93
C ASN A 822 -4.59 -33.59 18.06
N PHE A 823 -5.82 -34.06 18.30
CA PHE A 823 -6.46 -35.14 17.55
C PHE A 823 -6.57 -34.88 16.04
N LEU A 824 -6.53 -33.63 15.57
CA LEU A 824 -6.59 -33.32 14.13
C LEU A 824 -5.35 -33.77 13.36
N TRP A 825 -4.23 -33.93 14.05
CA TRP A 825 -2.95 -34.34 13.47
C TRP A 825 -2.83 -35.86 13.33
N SER A 826 -3.81 -36.59 13.84
CA SER A 826 -3.90 -38.05 13.68
C SER A 826 -5.32 -38.48 13.33
N GLY A 827 -5.47 -39.77 13.03
CA GLY A 827 -6.75 -40.32 12.59
C GLY A 827 -7.23 -39.80 11.23
N THR A 828 -8.24 -40.46 10.70
CA THR A 828 -8.89 -40.06 9.45
C THR A 828 -9.98 -39.03 9.70
N TYR A 829 -10.39 -38.33 8.65
CA TYR A 829 -11.55 -37.43 8.68
C TYR A 829 -12.78 -38.07 9.36
N ARG A 830 -13.09 -39.33 9.03
CA ARG A 830 -14.26 -40.03 9.57
C ARG A 830 -14.11 -40.31 11.07
N GLU A 831 -12.93 -40.73 11.50
CA GLU A 831 -12.64 -41.00 12.91
C GLU A 831 -12.66 -39.72 13.74
N ASN A 832 -12.30 -38.57 13.16
CA ASN A 832 -12.28 -37.29 13.86
C ASN A 832 -13.66 -36.64 14.01
N LEU A 833 -14.69 -37.03 13.25
CA LEU A 833 -16.02 -36.39 13.31
C LEU A 833 -16.64 -36.33 14.73
N PRO A 834 -16.64 -37.40 15.53
CA PRO A 834 -17.17 -37.34 16.91
C PRO A 834 -16.37 -36.39 17.80
N LEU A 835 -15.03 -36.39 17.67
CA LEU A 835 -14.16 -35.50 18.42
C LEU A 835 -14.37 -34.03 18.01
N VAL A 836 -14.54 -33.74 16.72
CA VAL A 836 -14.88 -32.38 16.24
C VAL A 836 -16.22 -31.92 16.82
N GLN A 837 -17.25 -32.78 16.82
CA GLN A 837 -18.54 -32.45 17.41
C GLN A 837 -18.42 -32.11 18.91
N LYS A 838 -17.69 -32.97 19.66
CA LYS A 838 -17.41 -32.77 21.09
C LYS A 838 -16.61 -31.48 21.32
N TYR A 839 -15.65 -31.19 20.45
CA TYR A 839 -14.83 -29.98 20.48
C TYR A 839 -15.69 -28.73 20.29
N MET A 840 -16.54 -28.69 19.26
CA MET A 840 -17.46 -27.56 19.01
C MET A 840 -18.42 -27.29 20.18
N GLN A 841 -18.85 -28.33 20.92
CA GLN A 841 -19.70 -28.18 22.11
C GLN A 841 -18.94 -27.57 23.30
N ASN A 842 -17.62 -27.73 23.33
CA ASN A 842 -16.73 -27.22 24.38
C ASN A 842 -15.97 -25.95 23.99
N SER A 843 -16.08 -25.48 22.74
CA SER A 843 -15.66 -24.12 22.37
C SER A 843 -16.52 -23.06 23.06
N MET A 844 -15.93 -21.90 23.36
CA MET A 844 -16.58 -20.82 24.11
C MET A 844 -16.98 -19.67 23.20
N SER A 845 -17.99 -18.89 23.59
CA SER A 845 -18.20 -17.57 22.98
C SER A 845 -17.33 -16.54 23.70
N ALA A 846 -16.75 -15.59 22.95
CA ALA A 846 -16.07 -14.44 23.53
C ALA A 846 -17.03 -13.52 24.32
N TYR A 847 -18.34 -13.58 24.02
CA TYR A 847 -19.38 -12.72 24.59
C TYR A 847 -20.33 -13.45 25.53
N GLY A 848 -20.06 -14.73 25.82
CA GLY A 848 -20.92 -15.60 26.63
C GLY A 848 -20.62 -15.56 28.14
N ASP A 849 -21.44 -16.28 28.89
CA ASP A 849 -21.28 -16.45 30.34
C ASP A 849 -19.96 -17.12 30.73
N GLU A 850 -19.39 -17.95 29.84
CA GLU A 850 -18.10 -18.59 30.06
C GLU A 850 -16.97 -17.55 30.15
N MET A 851 -16.91 -16.60 29.20
CA MET A 851 -15.91 -15.53 29.22
C MET A 851 -16.17 -14.55 30.36
N LEU A 852 -17.43 -14.29 30.70
CA LEU A 852 -17.80 -13.43 31.83
C LEU A 852 -17.18 -13.91 33.16
N GLN A 853 -17.18 -15.22 33.42
CA GLN A 853 -16.57 -15.78 34.63
C GLN A 853 -15.05 -15.55 34.70
N ILE A 854 -14.36 -15.67 33.56
CA ILE A 854 -12.92 -15.39 33.49
C ILE A 854 -12.63 -13.91 33.72
N ARG A 855 -13.43 -13.03 33.12
CA ARG A 855 -13.35 -11.57 33.31
C ARG A 855 -13.58 -11.17 34.77
N GLN A 856 -14.57 -11.77 35.44
CA GLN A 856 -14.81 -11.57 36.87
C GLN A 856 -13.64 -12.05 37.73
N ALA A 857 -13.00 -13.17 37.36
CA ALA A 857 -11.84 -13.67 38.07
C ALA A 857 -10.62 -12.74 37.91
N ALA A 858 -10.38 -12.21 36.71
CA ALA A 858 -9.35 -11.19 36.47
C ALA A 858 -9.59 -9.93 37.31
N ALA A 859 -10.84 -9.43 37.32
CA ALA A 859 -11.24 -8.28 38.13
C ALA A 859 -11.07 -8.49 39.64
N ALA A 860 -11.49 -9.67 40.13
CA ALA A 860 -11.38 -10.01 41.54
C ALA A 860 -9.91 -10.19 41.99
N ALA A 861 -9.06 -10.68 41.09
CA ALA A 861 -7.63 -10.86 41.32
C ALA A 861 -6.78 -9.61 41.01
N LYS A 862 -7.40 -8.57 40.41
CA LYS A 862 -6.75 -7.34 39.94
C LYS A 862 -5.50 -7.61 39.09
N ILE A 863 -5.60 -8.57 38.18
CA ILE A 863 -4.48 -9.05 37.37
C ILE A 863 -4.81 -8.97 35.88
N TYR A 864 -3.80 -8.69 35.04
CA TYR A 864 -3.93 -8.80 33.60
C TYR A 864 -3.92 -10.28 33.17
N VAL A 865 -4.78 -10.63 32.22
CA VAL A 865 -4.90 -12.02 31.74
C VAL A 865 -4.84 -12.07 30.22
N SER A 866 -3.82 -12.74 29.67
CA SER A 866 -3.82 -13.17 28.26
C SER A 866 -4.41 -14.56 28.16
N PHE A 867 -5.48 -14.70 27.37
CA PHE A 867 -6.28 -15.92 27.34
C PHE A 867 -6.53 -16.42 25.93
N GLY A 868 -5.93 -17.55 25.57
CA GLY A 868 -6.18 -18.26 24.32
C GLY A 868 -7.37 -19.22 24.43
N PHE A 869 -8.27 -19.26 23.43
CA PHE A 869 -9.42 -20.16 23.44
C PHE A 869 -9.94 -20.44 22.03
N SER A 870 -10.69 -21.53 21.90
CA SER A 870 -11.50 -21.80 20.71
C SER A 870 -12.77 -20.98 20.81
N GLU A 871 -12.83 -19.90 20.04
CA GLU A 871 -14.01 -19.05 19.96
C GLU A 871 -15.03 -19.68 19.01
N ARG A 872 -16.28 -19.78 19.46
CA ARG A 872 -17.41 -20.23 18.65
C ARG A 872 -18.33 -19.06 18.31
N VAL A 873 -18.51 -18.83 17.01
CA VAL A 873 -19.47 -17.84 16.47
C VAL A 873 -20.43 -18.59 15.56
N GLY A 874 -21.68 -18.75 16.04
CA GLY A 874 -22.65 -19.62 15.40
C GLY A 874 -22.15 -21.07 15.31
N ALA A 875 -21.93 -21.55 14.09
CA ALA A 875 -21.41 -22.88 13.80
C ALA A 875 -19.92 -22.89 13.40
N SER A 876 -19.26 -21.74 13.40
CA SER A 876 -17.84 -21.60 13.06
C SER A 876 -16.98 -21.52 14.31
N LEU A 877 -15.75 -22.04 14.22
CA LEU A 877 -14.73 -21.92 15.27
C LEU A 877 -13.59 -21.03 14.80
N TYR A 878 -12.95 -20.33 15.73
CA TYR A 878 -11.75 -19.52 15.50
C TYR A 878 -10.71 -19.77 16.60
N LEU A 879 -9.43 -19.74 16.26
CA LEU A 879 -8.35 -19.66 17.25
C LEU A 879 -8.28 -18.21 17.73
N ALA A 880 -8.77 -17.93 18.93
CA ALA A 880 -8.88 -16.57 19.45
C ALA A 880 -7.96 -16.36 20.66
N GLN A 881 -7.58 -15.10 20.86
CA GLN A 881 -6.85 -14.66 22.02
C GLN A 881 -7.43 -13.32 22.48
N VAL A 882 -7.67 -13.20 23.79
CA VAL A 882 -8.10 -11.94 24.41
C VAL A 882 -7.11 -11.51 25.47
N PHE A 883 -7.00 -10.20 25.64
CA PHE A 883 -6.28 -9.60 26.76
C PHE A 883 -7.27 -8.89 27.67
N ILE A 884 -7.30 -9.28 28.94
CA ILE A 884 -8.27 -8.81 29.92
C ILE A 884 -7.53 -7.96 30.95
N GLY A 885 -8.02 -6.76 31.21
CA GLY A 885 -7.49 -5.85 32.22
C GLY A 885 -7.87 -6.26 33.66
N PRO A 886 -7.24 -5.64 34.67
CA PRO A 886 -7.50 -5.88 36.09
C PRO A 886 -8.87 -5.37 36.55
N ASP A 887 -9.60 -4.66 35.70
CA ASP A 887 -11.00 -4.28 35.86
C ASP A 887 -11.96 -5.31 35.23
N GLY A 888 -11.41 -6.35 34.58
CA GLY A 888 -12.13 -7.38 33.85
C GLY A 888 -12.66 -6.93 32.49
N ASN A 889 -12.25 -5.77 31.96
CA ASN A 889 -12.57 -5.37 30.60
C ASN A 889 -11.61 -6.02 29.59
N ILE A 890 -12.11 -6.36 28.41
CA ILE A 890 -11.27 -6.87 27.33
C ILE A 890 -10.61 -5.67 26.65
N LEU A 891 -9.29 -5.65 26.65
CA LEU A 891 -8.44 -4.60 26.08
C LEU A 891 -8.00 -4.94 24.64
N LEU A 892 -7.89 -6.23 24.34
CA LEU A 892 -7.59 -6.72 23.00
C LEU A 892 -8.37 -7.99 22.72
N HIS A 893 -8.93 -8.11 21.52
CA HIS A 893 -9.56 -9.33 21.04
C HIS A 893 -9.12 -9.58 19.59
N ARG A 894 -8.46 -10.71 19.37
CA ARG A 894 -7.91 -11.07 18.07
C ARG A 894 -8.11 -12.55 17.76
N ARG A 895 -8.25 -12.84 16.47
CA ARG A 895 -8.25 -14.21 15.92
C ARG A 895 -6.95 -14.46 15.17
N LYS A 896 -6.45 -15.70 15.20
CA LYS A 896 -5.26 -16.12 14.45
C LYS A 896 -5.48 -15.84 12.97
N THR A 897 -4.55 -15.14 12.35
CA THR A 897 -4.63 -14.66 10.97
C THR A 897 -4.83 -15.82 10.00
N LYS A 898 -4.12 -16.91 10.25
CA LYS A 898 -4.18 -18.12 9.42
C LYS A 898 -3.97 -19.37 10.28
N PRO A 899 -4.99 -20.23 10.44
CA PRO A 899 -4.80 -21.55 11.03
C PRO A 899 -3.79 -22.38 10.20
N THR A 900 -2.95 -23.15 10.89
CA THR A 900 -1.86 -23.92 10.32
C THR A 900 -2.33 -25.30 9.87
N HIS A 901 -2.04 -25.68 8.62
CA HIS A 901 -2.22 -27.04 8.09
C HIS A 901 -3.59 -27.67 8.45
N VAL A 902 -3.64 -28.70 9.32
CA VAL A 902 -4.88 -29.41 9.68
C VAL A 902 -5.83 -28.57 10.55
N GLU A 903 -5.37 -27.51 11.22
CA GLU A 903 -6.23 -26.60 11.97
C GLU A 903 -7.33 -26.00 11.08
N ARG A 904 -7.03 -25.80 9.78
CA ARG A 904 -7.95 -25.28 8.76
C ARG A 904 -9.16 -26.19 8.50
N THR A 905 -9.16 -27.40 9.07
CA THR A 905 -10.31 -28.32 8.97
C THR A 905 -11.46 -27.90 9.88
N ILE A 906 -11.20 -27.17 10.97
CA ILE A 906 -12.24 -26.73 11.92
C ILE A 906 -12.22 -25.23 12.22
N PHE A 907 -11.09 -24.55 12.07
CA PHE A 907 -10.97 -23.12 12.38
C PHE A 907 -11.02 -22.22 11.14
N GLY A 908 -11.72 -21.09 11.26
CA GLY A 908 -11.76 -20.00 10.29
C GLY A 908 -10.57 -19.04 10.40
N ASP A 909 -10.39 -18.22 9.36
CA ASP A 909 -9.38 -17.16 9.31
C ASP A 909 -9.89 -15.88 10.04
N SER A 910 -8.97 -14.99 10.43
CA SER A 910 -9.33 -13.71 11.06
C SER A 910 -9.79 -12.63 10.07
N THR A 911 -10.20 -11.48 10.61
CA THR A 911 -10.54 -10.24 9.88
C THR A 911 -9.47 -9.15 10.14
N GLY A 912 -9.50 -8.06 9.36
CA GLY A 912 -8.49 -6.99 9.40
C GLY A 912 -8.28 -6.37 10.79
N ASP A 913 -9.34 -6.29 11.60
CA ASP A 913 -9.31 -5.78 12.98
C ASP A 913 -8.54 -6.69 13.97
N SER A 914 -8.19 -7.93 13.57
CA SER A 914 -7.26 -8.78 14.33
C SER A 914 -5.78 -8.44 14.09
N LEU A 915 -5.48 -7.48 13.20
CA LEU A 915 -4.11 -6.98 12.98
C LEU A 915 -3.67 -5.98 14.06
N THR A 916 -4.61 -5.44 14.85
CA THR A 916 -4.28 -4.85 16.15
C THR A 916 -3.84 -5.99 17.07
N THR A 917 -2.55 -6.08 17.33
CA THR A 917 -1.91 -7.17 18.05
C THR A 917 -1.34 -6.72 19.39
N VAL A 918 -1.31 -5.41 19.67
CA VAL A 918 -0.74 -4.80 20.87
C VAL A 918 -1.80 -4.03 21.67
N ALA A 919 -1.82 -4.26 22.98
CA ALA A 919 -2.60 -3.50 23.95
C ALA A 919 -1.70 -2.55 24.73
N ASP A 920 -2.14 -1.31 24.90
CA ASP A 920 -1.45 -0.31 25.72
C ASP A 920 -1.89 -0.45 27.18
N THR A 921 -0.93 -0.62 28.10
CA THR A 921 -1.20 -0.81 29.52
C THR A 921 -0.14 -0.15 30.41
N PRO A 922 -0.46 0.11 31.69
CA PRO A 922 0.54 0.45 32.69
C PRO A 922 1.73 -0.52 32.81
N LEU A 923 1.59 -1.80 32.43
CA LEU A 923 2.69 -2.77 32.43
C LEU A 923 3.60 -2.67 31.18
N GLY A 924 3.35 -1.67 30.32
CA GLY A 924 3.94 -1.52 29.00
C GLY A 924 3.00 -1.97 27.88
N LYS A 925 3.49 -1.87 26.64
CA LYS A 925 2.77 -2.30 25.43
C LYS A 925 2.89 -3.81 25.25
N ILE A 926 1.80 -4.52 25.53
CA ILE A 926 1.74 -5.97 25.52
C ILE A 926 1.13 -6.45 24.21
N GLY A 927 1.91 -7.14 23.37
CA GLY A 927 1.38 -7.78 22.17
C GLY A 927 1.32 -9.28 22.25
N MET A 928 0.55 -9.89 21.36
CA MET A 928 0.28 -11.33 21.41
C MET A 928 0.09 -11.93 20.03
N LEU A 929 0.71 -13.10 19.78
CA LEU A 929 0.54 -13.91 18.58
C LEU A 929 0.42 -15.40 18.92
N ASN A 930 -0.17 -16.16 17.99
CA ASN A 930 -0.37 -17.60 18.16
C ASN A 930 0.52 -18.41 17.21
N CYS A 931 1.37 -19.28 17.78
CA CYS A 931 2.05 -20.36 17.07
C CYS A 931 2.75 -19.92 15.77
N TRP A 932 2.37 -20.42 14.59
CA TRP A 932 3.07 -20.09 13.34
C TRP A 932 2.93 -18.63 12.86
N GLU A 933 2.15 -17.79 13.53
CA GLU A 933 2.19 -16.34 13.33
C GLU A 933 3.59 -15.77 13.60
N HIS A 934 4.38 -16.39 14.49
CA HIS A 934 5.78 -16.00 14.76
C HIS A 934 6.74 -16.28 13.59
N PHE A 935 6.31 -17.02 12.56
CA PHE A 935 7.08 -17.22 11.33
C PHE A 935 6.61 -16.30 10.19
N GLN A 936 5.59 -15.45 10.40
CA GLN A 936 5.09 -14.51 9.39
C GLN A 936 5.84 -13.17 9.48
N PRO A 937 6.87 -12.91 8.65
CA PRO A 937 7.74 -11.74 8.82
C PRO A 937 6.98 -10.41 8.73
N LEU A 938 5.97 -10.31 7.86
CA LEU A 938 5.17 -9.09 7.73
C LEU A 938 4.27 -8.83 8.94
N LEU A 939 3.69 -9.89 9.54
CA LEU A 939 2.85 -9.75 10.73
C LEU A 939 3.69 -9.41 11.97
N LYS A 940 4.88 -9.99 12.09
CA LYS A 940 5.85 -9.63 13.12
C LYS A 940 6.26 -8.17 12.99
N TYR A 941 6.70 -7.76 11.80
CA TYR A 941 7.07 -6.36 11.53
C TYR A 941 5.92 -5.41 11.85
N HIS A 942 4.68 -5.75 11.46
CA HIS A 942 3.50 -4.97 11.81
C HIS A 942 3.23 -4.89 13.32
N THR A 943 3.48 -5.96 14.06
CA THR A 943 3.35 -5.98 15.53
C THR A 943 4.43 -5.12 16.19
N TYR A 944 5.68 -5.19 15.72
CA TYR A 944 6.75 -4.31 16.17
C TYR A 944 6.42 -2.82 15.91
N CYS A 945 5.83 -2.49 14.75
CA CYS A 945 5.42 -1.13 14.42
C CYS A 945 4.34 -0.55 15.34
N GLN A 946 3.57 -1.39 16.05
CA GLN A 946 2.61 -0.96 17.07
C GLN A 946 3.30 -0.56 18.41
N GLY A 947 4.63 -0.68 18.48
CA GLY A 947 5.43 -0.28 19.64
C GLY A 947 5.48 -1.32 20.75
N GLU A 948 5.34 -2.60 20.41
CA GLU A 948 5.40 -3.70 21.37
C GLU A 948 6.66 -3.65 22.24
N GLN A 949 6.50 -3.93 23.54
CA GLN A 949 7.57 -4.01 24.55
C GLN A 949 7.67 -5.39 25.19
N VAL A 950 6.52 -6.03 25.38
CA VAL A 950 6.41 -7.41 25.88
C VAL A 950 5.48 -8.18 24.97
N HIS A 951 5.94 -9.33 24.50
CA HIS A 951 5.23 -10.19 23.57
C HIS A 951 4.81 -11.49 24.25
N ILE A 952 3.56 -11.90 24.08
CA ILE A 952 3.05 -13.19 24.54
C ILE A 952 3.02 -14.14 23.36
N ALA A 953 3.96 -15.08 23.37
CA ALA A 953 4.06 -16.15 22.38
C ALA A 953 3.26 -17.36 22.87
N ALA A 954 2.02 -17.48 22.42
CA ALA A 954 1.15 -18.59 22.76
C ALA A 954 1.37 -19.76 21.80
N TRP A 955 1.87 -20.88 22.34
CA TRP A 955 2.11 -22.13 21.61
C TRP A 955 1.20 -23.26 22.10
N PRO A 956 0.92 -24.27 21.27
CA PRO A 956 0.19 -25.46 21.67
C PRO A 956 1.17 -26.47 22.28
N PHE A 957 0.77 -27.74 22.38
CA PHE A 957 1.72 -28.83 22.61
C PHE A 957 2.56 -29.06 21.34
N ASN A 958 3.88 -29.11 21.47
CA ASN A 958 4.78 -29.65 20.46
C ASN A 958 5.75 -30.63 21.14
N ALA A 959 5.99 -31.78 20.52
CA ALA A 959 6.97 -32.73 21.01
C ALA A 959 8.42 -32.18 20.86
N SER A 960 9.34 -32.78 21.60
CA SER A 960 10.77 -32.59 21.36
C SER A 960 11.23 -33.39 20.15
N TYR A 961 12.19 -32.84 19.40
CA TYR A 961 12.75 -33.53 18.25
C TYR A 961 13.43 -34.85 18.64
N THR A 962 13.24 -35.90 17.83
CA THR A 962 13.94 -37.18 17.96
C THR A 962 14.62 -37.53 16.64
N GLU A 963 15.73 -38.27 16.68
CA GLU A 963 16.48 -38.64 15.45
C GLU A 963 15.66 -39.47 14.45
N ASN A 964 14.60 -40.14 14.92
CA ASN A 964 13.70 -40.95 14.10
C ASN A 964 12.42 -40.20 13.68
N ALA A 965 12.30 -38.91 14.01
CA ALA A 965 11.17 -38.09 13.60
C ALA A 965 11.05 -38.05 12.06
N LEU A 966 9.83 -38.21 11.56
CA LEU A 966 9.53 -38.11 10.13
C LEU A 966 9.17 -36.69 9.72
N GLU A 967 8.70 -35.89 10.67
CA GLU A 967 8.30 -34.50 10.49
C GLU A 967 9.52 -33.57 10.42
N PRO A 968 9.41 -32.43 9.72
CA PRO A 968 10.50 -31.47 9.66
C PRO A 968 10.79 -30.91 11.05
N PHE A 969 12.07 -30.67 11.36
CA PHE A 969 12.53 -30.08 12.63
C PHE A 969 11.73 -28.85 13.06
N SER A 970 11.23 -28.07 12.10
CA SER A 970 10.46 -26.86 12.32
C SER A 970 9.12 -27.06 13.05
N VAL A 971 8.60 -28.28 13.24
CA VAL A 971 7.36 -28.50 14.01
C VAL A 971 7.61 -28.86 15.48
N PHE A 972 8.87 -29.05 15.86
CA PHE A 972 9.23 -29.47 17.21
C PHE A 972 9.51 -28.28 18.12
N SER A 973 9.44 -28.56 19.42
CA SER A 973 9.49 -27.55 20.47
C SER A 973 10.78 -26.70 20.46
N GLU A 974 11.88 -27.28 20.00
CA GLU A 974 13.17 -26.63 19.86
C GLU A 974 13.16 -25.54 18.76
N ALA A 975 12.42 -25.76 17.68
CA ALA A 975 12.30 -24.79 16.59
C ALA A 975 11.25 -23.70 16.91
N ASN A 976 10.16 -24.09 17.55
CA ASN A 976 9.00 -23.25 17.80
C ASN A 976 9.17 -22.42 19.08
N GLU A 977 8.90 -23.03 20.23
CA GLU A 977 8.90 -22.39 21.54
C GLU A 977 10.25 -21.76 21.87
N VAL A 978 11.36 -22.41 21.47
CA VAL A 978 12.70 -21.91 21.76
C VAL A 978 13.22 -21.01 20.65
N THR A 979 13.43 -21.52 19.43
CA THR A 979 14.15 -20.77 18.39
C THR A 979 13.33 -19.61 17.83
N ALA A 980 12.05 -19.82 17.46
CA ALA A 980 11.23 -18.76 16.90
C ALA A 980 10.95 -17.65 17.93
N SER A 981 10.61 -18.02 19.18
CA SER A 981 10.37 -17.05 20.25
C SER A 981 11.62 -16.26 20.63
N ARG A 982 12.79 -16.92 20.70
CA ARG A 982 14.06 -16.23 20.96
C ARG A 982 14.42 -15.27 19.83
N MET A 983 14.23 -15.71 18.59
CA MET A 983 14.44 -14.85 17.42
C MET A 983 13.51 -13.65 17.44
N TYR A 984 12.25 -13.84 17.84
CA TYR A 984 11.28 -12.74 18.01
C TYR A 984 11.78 -11.71 19.02
N ALA A 985 12.30 -12.17 20.18
CA ALA A 985 12.85 -11.30 21.21
C ALA A 985 14.01 -10.45 20.67
N MET A 986 14.96 -11.08 19.95
CA MET A 986 16.12 -10.40 19.36
C MET A 986 15.75 -9.46 18.20
N GLU A 987 14.81 -9.85 17.36
CA GLU A 987 14.41 -9.09 16.17
C GLU A 987 13.62 -7.84 16.55
N GLY A 988 12.66 -7.96 17.47
CA GLY A 988 11.85 -6.84 17.96
C GLY A 988 12.52 -6.04 19.08
N ALA A 989 13.58 -6.59 19.70
CA ALA A 989 14.16 -6.11 20.94
C ALA A 989 13.09 -5.94 22.04
N VAL A 990 12.34 -7.01 22.31
CA VAL A 990 11.22 -7.06 23.26
C VAL A 990 11.34 -8.26 24.19
N TYR A 991 10.71 -8.20 25.37
CA TYR A 991 10.53 -9.41 26.18
C TYR A 991 9.58 -10.37 25.49
N VAL A 992 9.85 -11.67 25.53
CA VAL A 992 8.95 -12.71 24.99
C VAL A 992 8.57 -13.71 26.07
N LEU A 993 7.28 -13.76 26.38
CA LEU A 993 6.63 -14.66 27.32
C LEU A 993 6.09 -15.87 26.56
N VAL A 994 6.83 -16.98 26.58
CA VAL A 994 6.45 -18.22 25.90
C VAL A 994 5.57 -19.05 26.80
N THR A 995 4.37 -19.39 26.33
CA THR A 995 3.42 -20.25 27.04
C THR A 995 3.10 -21.47 26.19
N ASN A 996 2.92 -22.63 26.82
CA ASN A 996 2.57 -23.84 26.08
C ASN A 996 1.78 -24.87 26.91
N GLN A 997 1.32 -25.93 26.23
CA GLN A 997 0.52 -27.00 26.82
C GLN A 997 1.36 -28.27 26.90
N PRO A 998 1.73 -28.77 28.09
CA PRO A 998 2.15 -30.15 28.23
C PRO A 998 1.01 -31.11 27.88
N LEU A 999 1.35 -32.30 27.39
CA LEU A 999 0.41 -33.37 27.07
C LEU A 999 0.71 -34.61 27.93
N SER A 1000 -0.18 -34.98 28.84
CA SER A 1000 -0.06 -36.22 29.60
C SER A 1000 -0.51 -37.43 28.79
N ALA A 1001 -0.20 -38.63 29.29
CA ALA A 1001 -0.66 -39.87 28.68
C ALA A 1001 -2.19 -39.99 28.62
N GLU A 1002 -2.92 -39.48 29.62
CA GLU A 1002 -4.39 -39.47 29.58
C GLU A 1002 -4.90 -38.40 28.61
N GLY A 1003 -4.25 -37.24 28.54
CA GLY A 1003 -4.54 -36.22 27.53
C GLY A 1003 -4.35 -36.71 26.10
N ALA A 1004 -3.27 -37.45 25.83
CA ALA A 1004 -3.01 -38.07 24.53
C ALA A 1004 -4.08 -39.12 24.16
N LYS A 1005 -4.56 -39.89 25.15
CA LYS A 1005 -5.65 -40.86 24.97
C LYS A 1005 -6.99 -40.19 24.65
N LEU A 1006 -7.33 -39.09 25.33
CA LEU A 1006 -8.51 -38.29 25.00
C LEU A 1006 -8.41 -37.69 23.59
N ASN A 1007 -7.21 -37.25 23.19
CA ASN A 1007 -6.93 -36.72 21.86
C ASN A 1007 -6.70 -37.79 20.77
N SER A 1008 -6.95 -39.07 21.05
CA SER A 1008 -6.90 -40.15 20.06
C SER A 1008 -8.11 -41.09 20.15
N GLU A 1009 -9.14 -40.69 20.91
CA GLU A 1009 -10.33 -41.50 21.15
C GLU A 1009 -11.06 -41.84 19.83
N GLY A 1010 -11.21 -43.14 19.55
CA GLY A 1010 -11.90 -43.62 18.35
C GLY A 1010 -11.03 -43.67 17.09
N GLN A 1011 -9.75 -43.30 17.16
CA GLN A 1011 -8.80 -43.41 16.06
C GLN A 1011 -8.11 -44.79 16.08
N GLY A 1012 -8.24 -45.57 15.00
CA GLY A 1012 -7.69 -46.94 14.94
C GLY A 1012 -6.16 -47.01 14.83
N ASN A 1013 -5.55 -46.01 14.19
CA ASN A 1013 -4.11 -45.92 13.94
C ASN A 1013 -3.55 -44.56 14.38
N ALA A 1014 -3.91 -44.09 15.58
CA ALA A 1014 -3.32 -42.85 16.11
C ALA A 1014 -1.80 -43.02 16.26
N ASP A 1015 -1.04 -42.11 15.66
CA ASP A 1015 0.41 -42.07 15.81
C ASP A 1015 0.75 -41.50 17.18
N LYS A 1016 0.91 -42.40 18.15
CA LYS A 1016 1.17 -42.04 19.55
C LYS A 1016 2.58 -41.48 19.76
N ASP A 1017 3.49 -41.70 18.82
CA ASP A 1017 4.85 -41.18 18.85
C ASP A 1017 4.99 -39.93 17.96
N GLY A 1018 3.92 -39.53 17.27
CA GLY A 1018 3.88 -38.35 16.42
C GLY A 1018 4.01 -37.05 17.21
N PHE A 1019 4.47 -36.00 16.52
CA PHE A 1019 4.87 -34.73 17.16
C PHE A 1019 3.77 -34.00 17.97
N MET A 1020 2.49 -34.38 17.79
CA MET A 1020 1.34 -33.82 18.52
C MET A 1020 0.69 -34.78 19.52
N LEU A 1021 1.20 -36.02 19.66
CA LEU A 1021 0.67 -37.03 20.59
C LEU A 1021 1.73 -37.74 21.45
N ALA A 1022 3.03 -37.53 21.18
CA ALA A 1022 4.16 -38.16 21.89
C ALA A 1022 4.24 -37.91 23.41
N GLY A 1023 3.46 -36.94 23.92
CA GLY A 1023 3.42 -36.57 25.34
C GLY A 1023 4.59 -35.69 25.79
N GLY A 1024 4.48 -35.10 26.99
CA GLY A 1024 5.46 -34.17 27.55
C GLY A 1024 5.34 -32.76 26.97
N GLY A 1025 6.43 -32.21 26.43
CA GLY A 1025 6.41 -31.02 25.56
C GLY A 1025 6.47 -29.66 26.26
N GLY A 1026 6.52 -29.59 27.60
CA GLY A 1026 6.71 -28.33 28.32
C GLY A 1026 8.00 -27.59 27.93
N ARG A 1027 7.87 -26.39 27.37
CA ARG A 1027 8.97 -25.51 26.92
C ARG A 1027 8.67 -24.03 27.17
N ALA A 1028 7.77 -23.73 28.11
CA ALA A 1028 7.49 -22.36 28.48
C ALA A 1028 8.76 -21.69 29.04
N ALA A 1029 9.01 -20.46 28.61
CA ALA A 1029 10.20 -19.71 28.96
C ALA A 1029 9.98 -18.20 28.81
N VAL A 1030 10.82 -17.40 29.47
CA VAL A 1030 10.91 -15.96 29.20
C VAL A 1030 12.24 -15.65 28.54
N PHE A 1031 12.20 -14.90 27.43
CA PHE A 1031 13.37 -14.33 26.79
C PHE A 1031 13.38 -12.81 27.00
N GLY A 1032 14.55 -12.27 27.36
CA GLY A 1032 14.78 -10.84 27.43
C GLY A 1032 14.96 -10.22 26.03
N PRO A 1033 14.94 -8.86 25.93
CA PRO A 1033 15.05 -8.13 24.67
C PRO A 1033 16.31 -8.41 23.84
N ASP A 1034 17.38 -8.90 24.47
CA ASP A 1034 18.63 -9.30 23.82
C ASP A 1034 18.62 -10.77 23.35
N GLY A 1035 17.52 -11.50 23.56
CA GLY A 1035 17.37 -12.93 23.27
C GLY A 1035 17.86 -13.85 24.39
N LYS A 1036 18.36 -13.34 25.51
CA LYS A 1036 18.80 -14.18 26.62
C LYS A 1036 17.59 -14.81 27.31
N GLN A 1037 17.66 -16.12 27.59
CA GLN A 1037 16.64 -16.78 28.41
C GLN A 1037 16.80 -16.37 29.88
N LEU A 1038 15.71 -15.91 30.50
CA LEU A 1038 15.68 -15.40 31.88
C LEU A 1038 15.15 -16.44 32.88
N THR A 1039 14.33 -17.38 32.43
CA THR A 1039 13.85 -18.49 33.24
C THR A 1039 14.74 -19.72 33.07
N GLU A 1040 14.89 -20.49 34.15
CA GLU A 1040 15.52 -21.81 34.06
C GLU A 1040 14.69 -22.75 33.16
N PRO A 1041 15.33 -23.69 32.43
CA PRO A 1041 14.60 -24.70 31.68
C PRO A 1041 13.68 -25.54 32.59
N THR A 1042 12.41 -25.64 32.21
CA THR A 1042 11.40 -26.39 32.96
C THR A 1042 11.37 -27.87 32.57
N ASP A 1043 10.91 -28.72 33.50
CA ASP A 1043 10.61 -30.12 33.20
C ASP A 1043 9.52 -30.17 32.11
N PRO A 1044 9.69 -30.99 31.05
CA PRO A 1044 8.67 -31.15 30.01
C PRO A 1044 7.29 -31.59 30.50
N ASN A 1045 7.19 -32.14 31.72
CA ASN A 1045 5.94 -32.59 32.34
C ASN A 1045 5.44 -31.66 33.46
N PHE A 1046 6.11 -30.54 33.71
CA PHE A 1046 5.66 -29.58 34.71
C PHE A 1046 4.29 -29.01 34.32
N ASP A 1047 3.33 -29.04 35.25
CA ASP A 1047 1.96 -28.49 35.14
C ASP A 1047 1.78 -27.42 36.23
N GLY A 1048 1.93 -26.15 35.85
CA GLY A 1048 1.86 -25.01 36.77
C GLY A 1048 2.24 -23.68 36.13
N LEU A 1049 2.57 -22.70 36.98
CA LEU A 1049 2.98 -21.35 36.59
C LEU A 1049 4.48 -21.16 36.80
N ILE A 1050 5.11 -20.41 35.91
CA ILE A 1050 6.51 -19.99 36.00
C ILE A 1050 6.52 -18.46 36.13
N TYR A 1051 7.30 -17.94 37.06
CA TYR A 1051 7.37 -16.51 37.36
C TYR A 1051 8.69 -15.91 36.88
N CYS A 1052 8.65 -14.69 36.35
CA CYS A 1052 9.83 -13.93 35.92
C CYS A 1052 9.62 -12.44 36.16
N ASP A 1053 10.64 -11.76 36.67
CA ASP A 1053 10.68 -10.30 36.74
C ASP A 1053 10.89 -9.72 35.34
N ILE A 1054 10.17 -8.63 35.03
CA ILE A 1054 10.23 -7.88 33.79
C ILE A 1054 10.68 -6.46 34.11
N ASP A 1055 11.84 -6.07 33.57
CA ASP A 1055 12.44 -4.73 33.70
C ASP A 1055 12.43 -4.04 32.32
N LEU A 1056 11.49 -3.11 32.10
CA LEU A 1056 11.30 -2.49 30.79
C LEU A 1056 12.50 -1.64 30.35
N ASP A 1057 13.34 -1.14 31.26
CA ASP A 1057 14.53 -0.34 30.93
C ASP A 1057 15.56 -1.14 30.12
N LYS A 1058 15.51 -2.48 30.18
CA LYS A 1058 16.38 -3.34 29.36
C LYS A 1058 16.10 -3.26 27.87
N ILE A 1059 14.92 -2.78 27.46
CA ILE A 1059 14.53 -2.67 26.05
C ILE A 1059 15.39 -1.62 25.34
N ASP A 1060 15.56 -0.44 25.93
CA ASP A 1060 16.36 0.64 25.33
C ASP A 1060 17.83 0.23 25.18
N TYR A 1061 18.34 -0.54 26.15
CA TYR A 1061 19.67 -1.12 26.08
C TYR A 1061 19.84 -2.03 24.86
N ALA A 1062 18.85 -2.88 24.56
CA ALA A 1062 18.88 -3.75 23.38
C ALA A 1062 18.68 -2.97 22.07
N LYS A 1063 17.75 -2.01 22.02
CA LYS A 1063 17.44 -1.18 20.85
C LYS A 1063 18.54 -0.19 20.46
N THR A 1064 19.44 0.14 21.39
CA THR A 1064 20.63 0.96 21.12
C THR A 1064 21.46 0.41 19.96
N LEU A 1065 21.54 -0.92 19.81
CA LEU A 1065 22.26 -1.54 18.69
C LEU A 1065 21.42 -1.59 17.41
N THR A 1066 20.18 -2.08 17.52
CA THR A 1066 19.31 -2.31 16.37
C THR A 1066 17.85 -2.11 16.78
N ASP A 1067 17.16 -1.16 16.14
CA ASP A 1067 15.70 -1.05 16.19
C ASP A 1067 15.14 -1.30 14.79
N CYS A 1068 14.52 -2.46 14.59
CA CYS A 1068 14.12 -2.97 13.29
C CYS A 1068 12.99 -2.17 12.63
N VAL A 1069 12.20 -1.41 13.40
CA VAL A 1069 11.16 -0.51 12.91
C VAL A 1069 11.54 0.95 13.01
N GLY A 1070 12.50 1.29 13.88
CA GLY A 1070 13.08 2.62 14.01
C GLY A 1070 14.32 2.81 13.12
N HIS A 1071 15.45 3.15 13.74
CA HIS A 1071 16.67 3.64 13.08
C HIS A 1071 17.34 2.66 12.11
N TYR A 1072 17.09 1.35 12.25
CA TYR A 1072 17.63 0.33 11.34
C TYR A 1072 16.73 0.07 10.12
N SER A 1073 15.51 0.64 10.12
CA SER A 1073 14.56 0.51 9.02
C SER A 1073 14.80 1.54 7.90
N ARG A 1074 14.36 1.21 6.68
CA ARG A 1074 14.45 2.08 5.49
C ARG A 1074 13.11 2.16 4.75
N PRO A 1075 12.11 2.86 5.32
CA PRO A 1075 10.75 2.95 4.75
C PRO A 1075 10.71 3.65 3.38
N ASP A 1076 11.77 4.39 3.03
CA ASP A 1076 11.99 4.93 1.69
C ASP A 1076 12.31 3.85 0.63
N LEU A 1077 12.88 2.71 1.05
CA LEU A 1077 13.20 1.57 0.18
C LEU A 1077 12.16 0.44 0.27
N LEU A 1078 11.75 0.09 1.50
CA LEU A 1078 10.83 -1.00 1.80
C LEU A 1078 9.81 -0.53 2.83
N ARG A 1079 8.54 -0.46 2.43
CA ARG A 1079 7.42 -0.14 3.32
C ARG A 1079 6.37 -1.24 3.32
N LEU A 1080 5.75 -1.46 4.47
CA LEU A 1080 4.59 -2.34 4.63
C LEU A 1080 3.31 -1.51 4.58
N VAL A 1081 2.38 -1.87 3.69
CA VAL A 1081 1.02 -1.29 3.64
C VAL A 1081 0.07 -2.30 4.26
N VAL A 1082 -0.74 -1.87 5.21
CA VAL A 1082 -1.66 -2.73 5.97
C VAL A 1082 -3.09 -2.25 5.79
N ASP A 1083 -3.99 -3.21 5.55
CA ASP A 1083 -5.44 -3.01 5.49
C ASP A 1083 -6.05 -3.68 6.73
N ASP A 1084 -6.25 -2.88 7.77
CA ASP A 1084 -6.79 -3.29 9.07
C ASP A 1084 -8.32 -3.18 9.13
N GLN A 1085 -8.97 -2.85 8.00
CA GLN A 1085 -10.41 -2.70 7.97
C GLN A 1085 -11.09 -4.09 8.02
N PRO A 1086 -12.08 -4.28 8.92
CA PRO A 1086 -12.81 -5.54 8.99
C PRO A 1086 -13.63 -5.74 7.70
N LYS A 1087 -13.32 -6.80 6.96
CA LYS A 1087 -14.06 -7.19 5.74
C LYS A 1087 -15.22 -8.11 6.09
N ASN A 1088 -16.43 -7.69 5.74
CA ASN A 1088 -17.68 -8.38 6.11
C ASN A 1088 -18.24 -9.22 4.95
N TYR A 1089 -18.83 -10.38 5.25
CA TYR A 1089 -19.41 -11.29 4.24
C TYR A 1089 -20.65 -10.70 3.52
N VAL A 1090 -21.37 -9.78 4.15
CA VAL A 1090 -22.58 -9.14 3.62
C VAL A 1090 -22.56 -7.66 3.98
N VAL A 1091 -22.73 -6.80 2.97
CA VAL A 1091 -22.92 -5.34 3.11
C VAL A 1091 -24.26 -4.99 2.45
N ARG A 1092 -25.21 -4.36 3.17
CA ARG A 1092 -26.53 -4.04 2.58
C ARG A 1092 -26.51 -2.65 1.96
N VAL A 1093 -27.20 -2.52 0.83
CA VAL A 1093 -27.29 -1.26 0.05
C VAL A 1093 -27.98 -0.13 0.83
N SER A 1094 -28.83 -0.46 1.81
CA SER A 1094 -29.53 0.49 2.69
C SER A 1094 -28.61 1.22 3.67
N ASP A 1095 -27.39 0.72 3.88
CA ASP A 1095 -26.54 1.14 4.99
C ASP A 1095 -25.68 2.36 4.61
N GLY A 1096 -25.81 2.87 3.37
CA GLY A 1096 -24.96 3.93 2.82
C GLY A 1096 -23.49 3.50 2.72
N PRO A 1097 -22.56 4.43 2.45
CA PRO A 1097 -21.12 4.18 2.58
C PRO A 1097 -20.67 3.94 4.04
N THR A 1098 -21.61 4.00 4.99
CA THR A 1098 -21.38 3.85 6.43
C THR A 1098 -21.80 2.47 6.91
N ASN A 1099 -20.83 1.54 6.90
CA ASN A 1099 -20.69 0.38 7.78
C ASN A 1099 -21.93 -0.05 8.60
N THR A 1100 -22.57 -1.17 8.23
CA THR A 1100 -23.19 -2.07 9.23
C THR A 1100 -23.19 -3.55 8.79
N PRO A 1101 -22.69 -4.50 9.60
CA PRO A 1101 -22.57 -5.92 9.27
C PRO A 1101 -23.66 -6.82 9.87
N TYR A 1102 -23.78 -8.01 9.27
CA TYR A 1102 -24.39 -9.18 9.90
C TYR A 1102 -23.29 -10.17 10.31
N HIS A 1103 -23.03 -10.27 11.61
CA HIS A 1103 -22.79 -11.54 12.31
C HIS A 1103 -23.32 -11.40 13.74
N THR A 1104 -24.60 -11.68 13.93
CA THR A 1104 -25.26 -11.85 15.25
C THR A 1104 -24.81 -10.86 16.34
N GLY A 1105 -25.04 -9.56 16.13
CA GLY A 1105 -24.80 -8.50 17.13
C GLY A 1105 -24.21 -7.25 16.49
N THR A 1106 -25.00 -6.17 16.44
CA THR A 1106 -24.60 -4.75 16.31
C THR A 1106 -23.58 -4.34 15.22
N SER A 1107 -24.14 -3.92 14.07
CA SER A 1107 -23.83 -2.66 13.36
C SER A 1107 -22.51 -1.91 13.65
N GLY A 1108 -21.44 -2.22 12.91
CA GLY A 1108 -20.26 -1.35 12.73
C GLY A 1108 -19.09 -1.62 13.68
N GLU A 1109 -19.21 -2.62 14.54
CA GLU A 1109 -18.28 -2.88 15.63
C GLU A 1109 -17.12 -3.80 15.21
N THR A 1110 -15.88 -3.42 15.56
CA THR A 1110 -14.71 -4.32 15.60
C THR A 1110 -14.89 -5.40 16.68
N LEU A 1111 -14.13 -6.49 16.60
CA LEU A 1111 -14.09 -7.56 17.61
C LEU A 1111 -13.96 -7.03 19.05
N LEU A 1112 -13.21 -5.94 19.24
CA LEU A 1112 -13.02 -5.27 20.51
C LEU A 1112 -14.25 -4.43 20.91
N SER A 1113 -14.75 -3.58 20.01
CA SER A 1113 -15.87 -2.68 20.33
C SER A 1113 -17.20 -3.39 20.60
N ALA A 1114 -17.36 -4.64 20.14
CA ALA A 1114 -18.50 -5.50 20.46
C ALA A 1114 -18.54 -5.95 21.94
N HIS A 1115 -17.45 -5.78 22.69
CA HIS A 1115 -17.42 -6.10 24.12
C HIS A 1115 -18.03 -4.99 24.97
N LYS A 1116 -19.04 -5.33 25.75
CA LYS A 1116 -19.54 -4.45 26.82
C LYS A 1116 -18.59 -4.43 28.02
N LYS A 1117 -18.57 -3.31 28.74
CA LYS A 1117 -17.88 -3.19 30.04
C LYS A 1117 -18.43 -4.23 31.04
N LEU A 1118 -17.55 -4.73 31.91
CA LEU A 1118 -17.90 -5.80 32.86
C LEU A 1118 -19.06 -5.41 33.79
N GLU A 1119 -19.06 -4.19 34.30
CA GLU A 1119 -20.11 -3.64 35.17
C GLU A 1119 -21.51 -3.68 34.53
N VAL A 1120 -21.59 -3.42 33.22
CA VAL A 1120 -22.84 -3.46 32.46
C VAL A 1120 -23.33 -4.88 32.34
N LEU A 1121 -22.44 -5.83 32.04
CA LEU A 1121 -22.79 -7.25 31.90
C LEU A 1121 -23.28 -7.85 33.22
N ILE A 1122 -22.64 -7.49 34.35
CA ILE A 1122 -23.07 -7.94 35.68
C ILE A 1122 -24.48 -7.40 35.99
N SER A 1123 -24.74 -6.12 35.70
CA SER A 1123 -26.05 -5.50 35.89
C SER A 1123 -27.13 -6.14 35.01
N GLU A 1124 -26.84 -6.39 33.73
CA GLU A 1124 -27.76 -7.05 32.80
C GLU A 1124 -28.07 -8.49 33.22
N LYS A 1125 -27.07 -9.22 33.73
CA LYS A 1125 -27.25 -10.59 34.22
C LYS A 1125 -28.10 -10.63 35.50
N ALA A 1126 -27.81 -9.77 36.47
CA ALA A 1126 -28.61 -9.66 37.70
C ALA A 1126 -30.07 -9.34 37.39
N LYS A 1127 -30.34 -8.43 36.43
CA LYS A 1127 -31.71 -8.12 35.98
C LYS A 1127 -32.40 -9.30 35.31
N ARG A 1128 -31.69 -10.12 34.52
CA ARG A 1128 -32.26 -11.33 33.91
C ARG A 1128 -32.63 -12.37 34.96
N GLU A 1129 -31.75 -12.59 35.93
CA GLU A 1129 -31.97 -13.52 37.05
C GLU A 1129 -33.06 -13.05 38.03
N GLU A 1130 -33.40 -11.75 38.07
CA GLU A 1130 -34.57 -11.23 38.80
C GLU A 1130 -35.89 -11.38 38.03
N THR A 1131 -35.83 -11.52 36.69
CA THR A 1131 -37.02 -11.66 35.82
C THR A 1131 -37.39 -13.10 35.48
N ASP A 1132 -36.46 -14.05 35.62
CA ASP A 1132 -36.67 -15.51 35.52
C ASP A 1132 -36.97 -16.13 36.89
#